data_AF-A0A1J5NBQ3-F1
#
_entry.id   AF-A0A1J5NBQ3-F1
#
_cell.length_a   1.000
_cell.length_b   1.000
_cell.length_c   1.000
_cell.angle_alpha   90.00
_cell.angle_beta   90.00
_cell.angle_gamma   90.00
#
_symmetry.space_group_name_H-M   'P 1'
#
loop_
_entity.id
_entity.type
_entity.pdbx_description
1 polymer ?
#
loop_
_entity_poly.entity_id
_entity_poly.type
_entity_poly.pdbx_seq_one_letter_code
_entity_poly.pdbx_strand_id
1 'polypeptide(L)'
;MAGTDQAAALRAIAAEWGLRDIYAYNEEAFSRTIGFLDAADMDRLINARVAVPGLGGVGGVHVVTLARLGVGKFHLSDMDSFEPANMNRQFGARVQHFGKSKLDVMAGEALSVNPYIEVATFPEGLNADNMDAFLRGVDVVVDGLDFFVFDVRRMLFNRARELGIPVITAGPLGFSSALLVFTPDGMSFDEYFDITDGMEETRKYLHFAMGLAPRATHARYMDASVVDFDLGKGPSTIIGCQMCSALAATEVVRLLLGRKGVRSAPYYVQIDPYLRKIRRGRLRKGNKSRAQRLKAWLFENVMLKRAKRVGCEPMAAPKLPAEGESLRPVHDYLLKAGVQAPSGDNVQPWRFQVGDHGVEVRMDLAADDSFFNVGNLATAIASGAAVENIAIAARACGLTPAVAMGPTPDRPDLAASIGLERAQLPREDILVDALWRRHTNRKPYRKRQIPAGMFNRFGAVASEAGGNLGWINTPEQLNKLADAIFLADRIRMERRDLHEHLVRMVRFTPQAAEATRDGLPLKNLEAGLGGELFLRATKSWKTMRAANIFGASRVGAGIAAKGIRHSGGAGLLTVPGTGIADFLQGGRALQRVWLTLTHYNLRMQPMTAVTLFRLRWLLEGPDTFSPKHRDMLSSVWASLAELFPKVWAQGPVMLFRAGFGKPIHFGTYRRPVESFRI
;
A
#
# COMPACT_ATOMS: atom_id res chain seq x y z
N MET A 1 33.37 10.09 -7.31
CA MET A 1 34.12 11.18 -8.00
C MET A 1 33.23 12.25 -8.64
N ALA A 2 31.91 12.28 -8.42
CA ALA A 2 31.02 13.30 -9.00
C ALA A 2 30.94 14.63 -8.20
N GLY A 3 31.26 14.64 -6.90
CA GLY A 3 31.08 15.83 -6.05
C GLY A 3 32.16 16.92 -6.17
N THR A 4 33.38 16.57 -6.60
CA THR A 4 34.50 17.53 -6.71
C THR A 4 34.34 18.53 -7.86
N ASP A 5 33.69 18.13 -8.94
CA ASP A 5 33.48 18.98 -10.14
C ASP A 5 32.35 20.01 -9.91
N GLN A 6 31.25 19.58 -9.27
CA GLN A 6 30.13 20.46 -8.95
C GLN A 6 30.51 21.56 -7.94
N ALA A 7 31.27 21.23 -6.89
CA ALA A 7 31.69 22.23 -5.90
C ALA A 7 32.59 23.30 -6.54
N ALA A 8 33.51 22.91 -7.43
CA ALA A 8 34.39 23.85 -8.13
C ALA A 8 33.60 24.83 -9.01
N ALA A 9 32.63 24.32 -9.77
CA ALA A 9 31.74 25.17 -10.59
C ALA A 9 30.92 26.16 -9.74
N LEU A 10 30.37 25.71 -8.61
CA LEU A 10 29.62 26.58 -7.70
C LEU A 10 30.51 27.64 -7.01
N ARG A 11 31.76 27.28 -6.67
CA ARG A 11 32.74 28.26 -6.14
C ARG A 11 33.14 29.29 -7.19
N ALA A 12 33.27 28.89 -8.45
CA ALA A 12 33.53 29.84 -9.54
C ALA A 12 32.40 30.87 -9.64
N ILE A 13 31.14 30.43 -9.61
CA ILE A 13 29.97 31.33 -9.57
C ILE A 13 30.02 32.23 -8.32
N ALA A 14 30.30 31.69 -7.14
CA ALA A 14 30.39 32.50 -5.92
C ALA A 14 31.52 33.54 -5.99
N ALA A 15 32.64 33.19 -6.61
CA ALA A 15 33.80 34.08 -6.77
C ALA A 15 33.52 35.27 -7.71
N GLU A 16 32.60 35.15 -8.67
CA GLU A 16 32.11 36.28 -9.49
C GLU A 16 31.45 37.37 -8.64
N TRP A 17 30.93 37.01 -7.46
CA TRP A 17 30.35 37.93 -6.48
C TRP A 17 31.33 38.33 -5.37
N GLY A 18 32.62 38.00 -5.50
CA GLY A 18 33.64 38.29 -4.48
C GLY A 18 33.66 37.34 -3.28
N LEU A 19 32.79 36.32 -3.26
CA LEU A 19 32.66 35.36 -2.16
C LEU A 19 33.63 34.20 -2.35
N ARG A 20 34.87 34.33 -1.84
CA ARG A 20 36.00 33.44 -2.17
C ARG A 20 36.30 32.34 -1.15
N ASP A 21 35.74 32.44 0.05
CA ASP A 21 35.90 31.48 1.13
C ASP A 21 34.63 31.39 1.97
N ILE A 22 34.64 30.47 2.96
CA ILE A 22 33.48 30.23 3.81
C ILE A 22 33.10 31.44 4.66
N TYR A 23 34.06 32.27 5.08
CA TYR A 23 33.80 33.41 5.96
C TYR A 23 33.19 34.57 5.16
N ALA A 24 33.79 34.95 4.03
CA ALA A 24 33.23 35.95 3.13
C ALA A 24 31.83 35.54 2.65
N TYR A 25 31.64 34.26 2.31
CA TYR A 25 30.33 33.74 1.92
C TYR A 25 29.31 33.85 3.06
N ASN A 26 29.68 33.50 4.30
CA ASN A 26 28.77 33.56 5.43
C ASN A 26 28.41 35.00 5.84
N GLU A 27 29.39 35.91 5.86
CA GLU A 27 29.17 37.32 6.18
C GLU A 27 28.10 37.95 5.28
N GLU A 28 28.13 37.67 3.98
CA GLU A 28 27.17 38.23 3.03
C GLU A 28 25.87 37.41 2.95
N ALA A 29 25.96 36.11 2.64
CA ALA A 29 24.80 35.27 2.33
C ALA A 29 23.93 34.96 3.56
N PHE A 30 24.49 35.01 4.77
CA PHE A 30 23.78 34.74 6.03
C PHE A 30 23.62 36.00 6.90
N SER A 31 23.94 37.19 6.37
CA SER A 31 23.80 38.48 7.05
C SER A 31 22.42 38.71 7.68
N ARG A 32 21.35 38.17 7.09
CA ARG A 32 19.97 38.30 7.59
C ARG A 32 19.65 37.45 8.82
N THR A 33 20.53 36.53 9.19
CA THR A 33 20.45 35.75 10.43
C THR A 33 21.00 36.54 11.63
N ILE A 34 21.87 37.52 11.35
CA ILE A 34 22.44 38.40 12.37
C ILE A 34 21.33 39.19 13.07
N GLY A 35 21.34 39.14 14.40
CA GLY A 35 20.27 39.67 15.27
C GLY A 35 19.41 38.59 15.93
N PHE A 36 19.35 37.39 15.33
CA PHE A 36 18.94 36.17 16.03
C PHE A 36 20.14 35.37 16.53
N LEU A 37 21.19 35.31 15.72
CA LEU A 37 22.50 34.75 16.02
C LEU A 37 23.55 35.86 15.89
N ASP A 38 24.62 35.81 16.68
CA ASP A 38 25.75 36.74 16.54
C ASP A 38 26.90 36.13 15.71
N ALA A 39 27.96 36.92 15.45
CA ALA A 39 29.10 36.45 14.66
C ALA A 39 29.83 35.25 15.30
N ALA A 40 29.87 35.19 16.64
CA ALA A 40 30.48 34.07 17.36
C ALA A 40 29.61 32.80 17.26
N ASP A 41 28.29 32.95 17.28
CA ASP A 41 27.37 31.85 16.99
C ASP A 41 27.57 31.33 15.55
N MET A 42 27.68 32.22 14.57
CA MET A 42 27.91 31.84 13.18
C MET A 42 29.24 31.09 12.99
N ASP A 43 30.33 31.56 13.60
CA ASP A 43 31.63 30.87 13.55
C ASP A 43 31.55 29.46 14.17
N ARG A 44 30.80 29.30 15.28
CA ARG A 44 30.54 27.98 15.86
C ARG A 44 29.78 27.07 14.90
N LEU A 45 28.76 27.58 14.21
CA LEU A 45 27.98 26.78 13.26
C LEU A 45 28.83 26.37 12.04
N ILE A 46 29.64 27.29 11.51
CA ILE A 46 30.58 27.00 10.42
C ILE A 46 31.54 25.87 10.78
N ASN A 47 32.02 25.85 12.04
CA ASN A 47 32.96 24.85 12.49
C ASN A 47 32.32 23.52 12.93
N ALA A 48 31.01 23.51 13.20
CA ALA A 48 30.27 22.35 13.67
C ALA A 48 30.05 21.30 12.58
N ARG A 49 30.10 20.03 12.99
CA ARG A 49 29.79 18.87 12.17
C ARG A 49 28.48 18.20 12.61
N VAL A 50 27.53 18.14 11.68
CA VAL A 50 26.26 17.43 11.90
C VAL A 50 26.19 16.17 11.05
N ALA A 51 25.84 15.05 11.68
CA ALA A 51 25.61 13.79 10.97
C ALA A 51 24.12 13.55 10.74
N VAL A 52 23.75 13.21 9.50
CA VAL A 52 22.37 12.92 9.10
C VAL A 52 22.32 11.54 8.43
N PRO A 53 21.95 10.49 9.17
CA PRO A 53 21.79 9.17 8.60
C PRO A 53 20.39 8.99 8.04
N GLY A 54 20.31 8.70 6.74
CA GLY A 54 19.07 8.64 5.97
C GLY A 54 18.68 10.01 5.41
N LEU A 55 18.43 10.06 4.10
CA LEU A 55 18.13 11.26 3.30
C LEU A 55 16.74 11.17 2.65
N GLY A 56 15.85 10.40 3.27
CA GLY A 56 14.46 10.23 2.86
C GLY A 56 13.57 11.44 3.19
N GLY A 57 12.39 11.17 3.78
CA GLY A 57 11.36 12.20 4.00
C GLY A 57 11.82 13.38 4.84
N VAL A 58 12.50 13.11 5.97
CA VAL A 58 12.95 14.16 6.90
C VAL A 58 14.42 14.54 6.69
N GLY A 59 15.30 13.56 6.47
CA GLY A 59 16.74 13.77 6.36
C GLY A 59 17.14 14.77 5.27
N GLY A 60 16.56 14.67 4.07
CA GLY A 60 16.85 15.63 3.00
C GLY A 60 16.48 17.07 3.38
N VAL A 61 15.37 17.26 4.09
CA VAL A 61 14.94 18.58 4.58
C VAL A 61 15.86 19.07 5.71
N HIS A 62 16.32 18.16 6.59
CA HIS A 62 17.29 18.48 7.65
C HIS A 62 18.57 19.05 7.07
N VAL A 63 19.18 18.37 6.10
CA VAL A 63 20.44 18.80 5.46
C VAL A 63 20.31 20.20 4.90
N VAL A 64 19.27 20.47 4.10
CA VAL A 64 19.09 21.78 3.46
C VAL A 64 18.79 22.87 4.50
N THR A 65 18.01 22.54 5.53
CA THR A 65 17.69 23.48 6.61
C THR A 65 18.95 23.86 7.40
N LEU A 66 19.79 22.88 7.74
CA LEU A 66 21.02 23.07 8.49
C LEU A 66 22.10 23.80 7.68
N ALA A 67 22.23 23.47 6.39
CA ALA A 67 23.11 24.21 5.48
C ALA A 67 22.67 25.68 5.39
N ARG A 68 21.37 25.95 5.33
CA ARG A 68 20.78 27.30 5.35
C ARG A 68 20.83 27.99 6.73
N LEU A 69 21.17 27.27 7.79
CA LEU A 69 21.48 27.85 9.10
C LEU A 69 22.96 28.19 9.26
N GLY A 70 23.82 27.80 8.32
CA GLY A 70 25.25 28.07 8.36
C GLY A 70 26.09 26.94 8.96
N VAL A 71 25.53 25.73 9.12
CA VAL A 71 26.34 24.55 9.51
C VAL A 71 27.35 24.24 8.41
N GLY A 72 28.63 24.16 8.77
CA GLY A 72 29.70 24.08 7.77
C GLY A 72 30.23 22.68 7.47
N LYS A 73 29.90 21.65 8.26
CA LYS A 73 30.38 20.27 8.03
C LYS A 73 29.26 19.25 8.18
N PHE A 74 29.22 18.27 7.26
CA PHE A 74 28.20 17.24 7.22
C PHE A 74 28.80 15.84 7.02
N HIS A 75 28.27 14.87 7.75
CA HIS A 75 28.38 13.45 7.41
C HIS A 75 27.00 12.94 6.97
N LEU A 76 26.88 12.48 5.73
CA LEU A 76 25.61 12.07 5.12
C LEU A 76 25.66 10.61 4.68
N SER A 77 24.62 9.83 4.98
CA SER A 77 24.51 8.44 4.52
C SER A 77 23.12 8.15 3.96
N ASP A 78 23.03 7.57 2.77
CA ASP A 78 21.80 6.98 2.20
C ASP A 78 22.21 6.04 1.07
N MET A 79 21.52 4.91 0.95
CA MET A 79 21.82 3.85 -0.03
C MET A 79 20.79 3.78 -1.17
N ASP A 80 19.71 4.57 -1.09
CA ASP A 80 18.61 4.52 -2.02
C ASP A 80 18.80 5.50 -3.19
N SER A 81 18.00 5.29 -4.24
CA SER A 81 17.78 6.25 -5.32
C SER A 81 16.42 6.93 -5.22
N PHE A 82 16.25 8.06 -5.91
CA PHE A 82 14.96 8.74 -5.97
C PHE A 82 13.99 8.03 -6.91
N GLU A 83 12.80 7.74 -6.39
CA GLU A 83 11.70 7.13 -7.13
C GLU A 83 10.49 8.07 -7.23
N PRO A 84 9.57 7.85 -8.19
CA PRO A 84 8.33 8.62 -8.28
C PRO A 84 7.51 8.65 -6.96
N ALA A 85 7.54 7.57 -6.19
CA ALA A 85 6.85 7.47 -4.89
C ALA A 85 7.43 8.41 -3.81
N ASN A 86 8.60 9.01 -4.05
CA ASN A 86 9.25 9.94 -3.13
C ASN A 86 8.78 11.40 -3.31
N MET A 87 8.14 11.72 -4.45
CA MET A 87 7.75 13.07 -4.88
C MET A 87 6.83 13.79 -3.87
N ASN A 88 6.04 13.05 -3.09
CA ASN A 88 5.08 13.65 -2.17
C ASN A 88 5.72 14.28 -0.92
N ARG A 89 7.01 14.02 -0.63
CA ARG A 89 7.62 14.38 0.65
C ARG A 89 9.14 14.55 0.70
N GLN A 90 9.92 13.95 -0.20
CA GLN A 90 11.39 13.98 -0.11
C GLN A 90 11.94 15.19 -0.88
N PHE A 91 12.80 15.98 -0.24
CA PHE A 91 13.25 17.27 -0.79
C PHE A 91 13.93 17.15 -2.16
N GLY A 92 14.85 16.20 -2.32
CA GLY A 92 15.59 16.01 -3.57
C GLY A 92 14.82 15.30 -4.68
N ALA A 93 13.61 14.80 -4.41
CA ALA A 93 12.79 14.11 -5.41
C ALA A 93 12.25 15.11 -6.44
N ARG A 94 12.84 15.09 -7.64
CA ARG A 94 12.41 15.86 -8.82
C ARG A 94 12.35 14.92 -10.01
N VAL A 95 11.58 15.25 -11.05
CA VAL A 95 11.43 14.39 -12.24
C VAL A 95 12.79 14.04 -12.86
N GLN A 96 13.69 15.02 -12.94
CA GLN A 96 15.06 14.86 -13.47
C GLN A 96 16.00 14.03 -12.57
N HIS A 97 15.57 13.68 -11.36
CA HIS A 97 16.34 12.90 -10.38
C HIS A 97 15.85 11.46 -10.24
N PHE A 98 14.82 11.04 -10.97
CA PHE A 98 14.39 9.64 -10.92
C PHE A 98 15.53 8.69 -11.31
N GLY A 99 15.76 7.68 -10.47
CA GLY A 99 16.86 6.71 -10.60
C GLY A 99 18.23 7.23 -10.14
N LYS A 100 18.37 8.49 -9.70
CA LYS A 100 19.63 9.03 -9.18
C LYS A 100 19.77 8.78 -7.68
N SER A 101 21.00 8.58 -7.21
CA SER A 101 21.35 8.44 -5.80
C SER A 101 20.80 9.60 -4.96
N LYS A 102 20.10 9.27 -3.86
CA LYS A 102 19.62 10.30 -2.91
C LYS A 102 20.79 11.04 -2.27
N LEU A 103 21.86 10.31 -1.97
CA LEU A 103 23.06 10.83 -1.35
C LEU A 103 23.76 11.87 -2.22
N ASP A 104 24.02 11.55 -3.48
CA ASP A 104 24.71 12.46 -4.40
C ASP A 104 23.90 13.73 -4.65
N VAL A 105 22.60 13.57 -4.91
CA VAL A 105 21.69 14.70 -5.13
C VAL A 105 21.65 15.59 -3.88
N MET A 106 21.46 15.03 -2.68
CA MET A 106 21.36 15.85 -1.47
C MET A 106 22.69 16.47 -1.03
N ALA A 107 23.82 15.82 -1.27
CA ALA A 107 25.14 16.43 -1.10
C ALA A 107 25.31 17.61 -2.06
N GLY A 108 24.89 17.46 -3.32
CA GLY A 108 24.84 18.54 -4.29
C GLY A 108 23.92 19.69 -3.88
N GLU A 109 22.74 19.40 -3.32
CA GLU A 109 21.83 20.44 -2.79
C GLU A 109 22.47 21.21 -1.62
N ALA A 110 23.17 20.54 -0.71
CA ALA A 110 23.89 21.20 0.39
C ALA A 110 24.98 22.13 -0.16
N LEU A 111 25.81 21.65 -1.09
CA LEU A 111 26.84 22.44 -1.74
C LEU A 111 26.26 23.61 -2.57
N SER A 112 25.06 23.45 -3.13
CA SER A 112 24.37 24.55 -3.83
C SER A 112 23.90 25.67 -2.91
N VAL A 113 23.75 25.39 -1.60
CA VAL A 113 23.44 26.41 -0.59
C VAL A 113 24.69 27.12 -0.13
N ASN A 114 25.79 26.39 0.09
CA ASN A 114 27.08 26.98 0.41
C ASN A 114 28.20 26.07 -0.14
N PRO A 115 28.94 26.49 -1.18
CA PRO A 115 29.90 25.63 -1.85
C PRO A 115 31.23 25.44 -1.09
N TYR A 116 31.38 26.11 0.06
CA TYR A 116 32.56 26.03 0.92
C TYR A 116 32.42 25.06 2.09
N ILE A 117 31.24 24.46 2.29
CA ILE A 117 31.03 23.47 3.35
C ILE A 117 31.73 22.13 3.04
N GLU A 118 32.03 21.37 4.09
CA GLU A 118 32.58 20.02 4.01
C GLU A 118 31.44 19.00 4.02
N VAL A 119 31.39 18.09 3.04
CA VAL A 119 30.41 17.00 3.00
C VAL A 119 31.13 15.67 2.82
N ALA A 120 31.16 14.85 3.87
CA ALA A 120 31.57 13.45 3.79
C ALA A 120 30.34 12.57 3.52
N THR A 121 30.49 11.60 2.61
CA THR A 121 29.40 10.75 2.13
C THR A 121 29.68 9.29 2.44
N PHE A 122 28.63 8.56 2.80
CA PHE A 122 28.66 7.13 3.17
C PHE A 122 27.60 6.39 2.34
N PRO A 123 27.93 6.00 1.08
CA PRO A 123 26.97 5.45 0.12
C PRO A 123 26.49 4.04 0.46
N GLU A 124 27.22 3.29 1.28
CA GLU A 124 26.84 1.94 1.71
C GLU A 124 25.80 1.93 2.85
N GLY A 125 25.25 3.10 3.21
CA GLY A 125 24.42 3.26 4.40
C GLY A 125 25.25 3.11 5.69
N LEU A 126 24.59 2.79 6.80
CA LEU A 126 25.26 2.55 8.08
C LEU A 126 25.25 1.07 8.46
N ASN A 127 26.40 0.58 8.88
CA ASN A 127 26.60 -0.78 9.38
C ASN A 127 27.61 -0.77 10.54
N ALA A 128 27.90 -1.95 11.10
CA ALA A 128 28.82 -2.06 12.24
C ALA A 128 30.25 -1.62 11.89
N ASP A 129 30.67 -1.77 10.63
CA ASP A 129 32.04 -1.54 10.19
C ASP A 129 32.34 -0.05 9.95
N ASN A 130 31.32 0.73 9.55
CA ASN A 130 31.49 2.15 9.21
C ASN A 130 30.93 3.15 10.24
N MET A 131 30.23 2.68 11.29
CA MET A 131 29.59 3.53 12.30
C MET A 131 30.57 4.51 12.97
N ASP A 132 31.77 4.04 13.33
CA ASP A 132 32.78 4.88 13.99
C ASP A 132 33.36 5.94 13.05
N ALA A 133 33.50 5.61 11.77
CA ALA A 133 33.90 6.58 10.77
C ALA A 133 32.82 7.65 10.56
N PHE A 134 31.54 7.23 10.55
CA PHE A 134 30.40 8.12 10.42
C PHE A 134 30.24 9.07 11.61
N LEU A 135 30.53 8.63 12.84
CA LEU A 135 30.41 9.46 14.04
C LEU A 135 31.66 10.27 14.39
N ARG A 136 32.76 10.11 13.62
CA ARG A 136 34.05 10.73 13.92
C ARG A 136 33.97 12.25 13.89
N GLY A 137 34.22 12.87 15.05
CA GLY A 137 34.24 14.33 15.20
C GLY A 137 32.91 14.99 14.87
N VAL A 138 31.80 14.28 15.07
CA VAL A 138 30.42 14.78 14.92
C VAL A 138 29.99 15.42 16.24
N ASP A 139 29.41 16.62 16.17
CA ASP A 139 28.94 17.36 17.34
C ASP A 139 27.49 16.99 17.70
N VAL A 140 26.65 16.74 16.69
CA VAL A 140 25.24 16.36 16.86
C VAL A 140 24.81 15.41 15.74
N VAL A 141 24.02 14.39 16.08
CA VAL A 141 23.33 13.54 15.09
C VAL A 141 21.87 13.97 14.98
N VAL A 142 21.37 14.09 13.75
CA VAL A 142 19.95 14.32 13.47
C VAL A 142 19.38 13.10 12.73
N ASP A 143 18.59 12.30 13.42
CA ASP A 143 18.03 11.04 12.94
C ASP A 143 17.11 11.25 11.72
N GLY A 144 17.56 10.76 10.56
CA GLY A 144 16.83 10.76 9.30
C GLY A 144 16.48 9.36 8.79
N LEU A 145 16.73 8.32 9.60
CA LEU A 145 16.55 6.93 9.20
C LEU A 145 15.06 6.62 8.97
N ASP A 146 14.77 5.66 8.10
CA ASP A 146 13.38 5.22 7.93
C ASP A 146 12.85 4.62 9.26
N PHE A 147 11.53 4.68 9.47
CA PHE A 147 10.87 4.16 10.66
C PHE A 147 11.19 2.66 10.87
N PHE A 148 11.29 1.89 9.79
CA PHE A 148 11.45 0.43 9.83
C PHE A 148 12.90 -0.04 9.91
N VAL A 149 13.89 0.84 9.70
CA VAL A 149 15.32 0.53 9.84
C VAL A 149 15.73 0.64 11.31
N PHE A 150 15.14 -0.23 12.14
CA PHE A 150 15.19 -0.10 13.59
C PHE A 150 16.54 -0.52 14.19
N ASP A 151 17.12 -1.64 13.73
CA ASP A 151 18.34 -2.18 14.35
C ASP A 151 19.56 -1.29 14.11
N VAL A 152 19.71 -0.75 12.89
CA VAL A 152 20.74 0.26 12.58
C VAL A 152 20.52 1.54 13.37
N ARG A 153 19.26 2.00 13.51
CA ARG A 153 18.92 3.15 14.38
C ARG A 153 19.34 2.89 15.82
N ARG A 154 19.02 1.73 16.39
CA ARG A 154 19.40 1.39 17.76
C ARG A 154 20.92 1.38 17.93
N MET A 155 21.65 0.78 16.99
CA MET A 155 23.11 0.76 16.98
C MET A 155 23.70 2.17 16.96
N LEU A 156 23.21 3.04 16.08
CA LEU A 156 23.60 4.45 16.00
C LEU A 156 23.41 5.19 17.33
N PHE A 157 22.25 5.04 17.97
CA PHE A 157 21.95 5.75 19.22
C PHE A 157 22.82 5.28 20.38
N ASN A 158 23.05 3.97 20.47
CA ASN A 158 23.92 3.41 21.50
C ASN A 158 25.37 3.87 21.29
N ARG A 159 25.86 3.82 20.05
CA ARG A 159 27.23 4.24 19.74
C ARG A 159 27.45 5.75 19.90
N ALA A 160 26.50 6.57 19.47
CA ALA A 160 26.55 8.02 19.67
C ALA A 160 26.61 8.37 21.17
N ARG A 161 25.83 7.68 22.00
CA ARG A 161 25.86 7.85 23.46
C ARG A 161 27.24 7.53 24.05
N GLU A 162 27.85 6.42 23.65
CA GLU A 162 29.20 6.03 24.11
C GLU A 162 30.25 7.09 23.77
N LEU A 163 30.10 7.75 22.61
CA LEU A 163 30.99 8.82 22.14
C LEU A 163 30.64 10.20 22.70
N GLY A 164 29.61 10.31 23.54
CA GLY A 164 29.18 11.60 24.09
C GLY A 164 28.43 12.50 23.09
N ILE A 165 27.93 11.93 21.99
CA ILE A 165 27.26 12.68 20.91
C ILE A 165 25.74 12.67 21.14
N PRO A 166 25.08 13.84 21.24
CA PRO A 166 23.63 13.92 21.33
C PRO A 166 22.95 13.54 20.01
N VAL A 167 21.78 12.89 20.11
CA VAL A 167 20.95 12.48 18.96
C VAL A 167 19.56 13.13 19.05
N ILE A 168 19.12 13.78 17.98
CA ILE A 168 17.78 14.38 17.87
C ILE A 168 16.93 13.53 16.93
N THR A 169 15.73 13.14 17.37
CA THR A 169 14.72 12.49 16.54
C THR A 169 13.52 13.40 16.39
N ALA A 170 13.17 13.73 15.14
CA ALA A 170 11.91 14.37 14.80
C ALA A 170 11.13 13.48 13.82
N GLY A 171 10.09 12.81 14.32
CA GLY A 171 9.33 11.82 13.55
C GLY A 171 8.04 12.40 12.93
N PRO A 172 7.81 12.25 11.61
CA PRO A 172 6.61 12.74 10.95
C PRO A 172 5.45 11.76 11.16
N LEU A 173 4.31 12.26 11.61
CA LEU A 173 3.12 11.46 11.91
C LEU A 173 1.88 12.15 11.35
N GLY A 174 1.55 11.83 10.09
CA GLY A 174 0.48 12.51 9.34
C GLY A 174 0.82 13.98 9.09
N PHE A 175 0.03 14.89 9.66
CA PHE A 175 0.34 16.33 9.65
C PHE A 175 1.14 16.77 10.88
N SER A 176 1.34 15.89 11.87
CA SER A 176 2.04 16.18 13.12
C SER A 176 3.52 15.80 13.06
N SER A 177 4.31 16.36 13.98
CA SER A 177 5.69 15.94 14.24
C SER A 177 5.90 15.70 15.73
N ALA A 178 6.66 14.67 16.06
CA ALA A 178 7.08 14.37 17.43
C ALA A 178 8.60 14.53 17.57
N LEU A 179 9.04 15.24 18.61
CA LEU A 179 10.42 15.56 18.91
C LEU A 179 10.89 14.87 20.19
N LEU A 180 12.04 14.20 20.10
CA LEU A 180 12.81 13.62 21.19
C LEU A 180 14.28 14.02 21.02
N VAL A 181 14.95 14.30 22.14
CA VAL A 181 16.39 14.59 22.17
C VAL A 181 17.03 13.61 23.14
N PHE A 182 18.10 12.94 22.73
CA PHE A 182 18.84 11.99 23.55
C PHE A 182 20.25 12.54 23.76
N THR A 183 20.53 12.99 24.98
CA THR A 183 21.86 13.44 25.40
C THR A 183 22.60 12.32 26.13
N PRO A 184 23.94 12.36 26.21
CA PRO A 184 24.73 11.34 26.91
C PRO A 184 24.30 11.14 28.38
N ASP A 185 23.96 12.22 29.08
CA ASP A 185 23.54 12.17 30.48
C ASP A 185 22.03 11.90 30.67
N GLY A 186 21.28 11.80 29.57
CA GLY A 186 19.84 11.56 29.57
C GLY A 186 19.48 10.08 29.66
N MET A 187 18.17 9.79 29.62
CA MET A 187 17.67 8.42 29.44
C MET A 187 18.12 7.89 28.08
N SER A 188 18.63 6.67 28.04
CA SER A 188 19.05 6.03 26.79
C SER A 188 17.85 5.69 25.89
N PHE A 189 18.14 5.42 24.61
CA PHE A 189 17.13 4.98 23.63
C PHE A 189 16.38 3.73 24.10
N ASP A 190 17.12 2.70 24.52
CA ASP A 190 16.56 1.42 24.97
C ASP A 190 15.71 1.58 26.26
N GLU A 191 16.17 2.40 27.21
CA GLU A 191 15.39 2.69 28.42
C GLU A 191 14.09 3.45 28.13
N TYR A 192 14.14 4.42 27.20
CA TYR A 192 12.98 5.22 26.84
C TYR A 192 11.92 4.39 26.12
N PHE A 193 12.33 3.62 25.11
CA PHE A 193 11.42 2.81 24.31
C PHE A 193 11.10 1.44 24.92
N ASP A 194 11.76 1.05 26.02
CA ASP A 194 11.64 -0.28 26.65
C ASP A 194 11.98 -1.39 25.67
N ILE A 195 13.18 -1.30 25.09
CA ILE A 195 13.70 -2.22 24.07
C ILE A 195 14.72 -3.14 24.73
N THR A 196 14.69 -4.41 24.35
CA THR A 196 15.63 -5.42 24.82
C THR A 196 16.11 -6.29 23.66
N ASP A 197 17.25 -6.92 23.85
CA ASP A 197 17.75 -7.91 22.90
C ASP A 197 16.76 -9.09 22.79
N GLY A 198 16.65 -9.68 21.60
CA GLY A 198 15.70 -10.76 21.32
C GLY A 198 14.22 -10.36 21.27
N MET A 199 13.88 -9.07 21.41
CA MET A 199 12.50 -8.60 21.21
C MET A 199 12.07 -8.77 19.75
N GLU A 200 10.85 -9.29 19.53
CA GLU A 200 10.25 -9.41 18.20
C GLU A 200 10.18 -8.04 17.49
N GLU A 201 10.46 -8.03 16.19
CA GLU A 201 10.55 -6.82 15.36
C GLU A 201 9.25 -5.99 15.38
N THR A 202 8.10 -6.64 15.22
CA THR A 202 6.78 -5.98 15.28
C THR A 202 6.56 -5.26 16.63
N ARG A 203 7.07 -5.84 17.71
CA ARG A 203 6.98 -5.27 19.06
C ARG A 203 7.94 -4.10 19.24
N LYS A 204 9.14 -4.16 18.66
CA LYS A 204 10.07 -3.01 18.61
C LYS A 204 9.39 -1.81 17.91
N TYR A 205 8.76 -2.03 16.75
CA TYR A 205 8.03 -0.98 16.03
C TYR A 205 6.88 -0.39 16.82
N LEU A 206 6.10 -1.22 17.51
CA LEU A 206 5.01 -0.76 18.38
C LEU A 206 5.55 0.14 19.52
N HIS A 207 6.59 -0.33 20.21
CA HIS A 207 7.24 0.41 21.28
C HIS A 207 7.80 1.74 20.79
N PHE A 208 8.44 1.74 19.62
CA PHE A 208 8.94 2.95 18.97
C PHE A 208 7.80 3.95 18.66
N ALA A 209 6.73 3.52 17.99
CA ALA A 209 5.57 4.38 17.69
C ALA A 209 4.93 4.96 18.95
N MET A 210 4.80 4.15 20.01
CA MET A 210 4.19 4.56 21.27
C MET A 210 5.04 5.56 22.04
N GLY A 211 6.35 5.37 22.05
CA GLY A 211 7.30 6.28 22.70
C GLY A 211 7.44 7.59 21.92
N LEU A 212 7.44 7.53 20.59
CA LEU A 212 7.59 8.68 19.71
C LEU A 212 6.41 9.64 19.87
N ALA A 213 5.17 9.15 19.83
CA ALA A 213 3.97 9.97 20.03
C ALA A 213 3.02 9.40 21.09
N PRO A 214 3.32 9.60 22.40
CA PRO A 214 2.54 9.01 23.48
C PRO A 214 1.06 9.40 23.47
N ARG A 215 0.74 10.61 23.00
CA ARG A 215 -0.62 11.15 22.91
C ARG A 215 -1.32 10.89 21.56
N ALA A 216 -0.59 10.37 20.56
CA ALA A 216 -1.10 9.93 19.26
C ALA A 216 -2.15 10.88 18.62
N THR A 217 -1.90 12.19 18.57
CA THR A 217 -2.88 13.17 18.03
C THR A 217 -3.30 12.85 16.61
N HIS A 218 -2.36 12.34 15.80
CA HIS A 218 -2.56 11.93 14.42
C HIS A 218 -3.56 10.79 14.22
N ALA A 219 -3.79 9.95 15.23
CA ALA A 219 -4.68 8.78 15.12
C ALA A 219 -6.15 9.15 14.84
N ARG A 220 -6.53 10.43 15.00
CA ARG A 220 -7.90 10.91 14.71
C ARG A 220 -8.20 11.04 13.21
N TYR A 221 -7.17 11.17 12.38
CA TYR A 221 -7.32 11.40 10.94
C TYR A 221 -6.48 10.46 10.06
N MET A 222 -5.55 9.72 10.66
CA MET A 222 -4.79 8.71 9.96
C MET A 222 -5.60 7.42 9.80
N ASP A 223 -5.66 6.89 8.59
CA ASP A 223 -6.20 5.54 8.34
C ASP A 223 -5.12 4.51 8.71
N ALA A 224 -5.20 3.93 9.90
CA ALA A 224 -4.22 2.94 10.35
C ALA A 224 -4.22 1.66 9.48
N SER A 225 -5.25 1.44 8.65
CA SER A 225 -5.30 0.25 7.77
C SER A 225 -4.41 0.34 6.53
N VAL A 226 -3.80 1.51 6.27
CA VAL A 226 -2.82 1.69 5.19
C VAL A 226 -1.37 1.61 5.67
N VAL A 227 -1.14 1.38 6.97
CA VAL A 227 0.19 1.13 7.51
C VAL A 227 0.48 -0.36 7.37
N ASP A 228 1.55 -0.67 6.66
CA ASP A 228 2.02 -2.03 6.44
C ASP A 228 3.37 -2.19 7.15
N PHE A 229 3.39 -2.95 8.24
CA PHE A 229 4.59 -3.18 9.04
C PHE A 229 5.56 -4.16 8.37
N ASP A 230 5.05 -5.04 7.51
CA ASP A 230 5.87 -6.07 6.84
C ASP A 230 6.61 -5.48 5.64
N LEU A 231 5.95 -4.58 4.91
CA LEU A 231 6.54 -3.85 3.78
C LEU A 231 7.26 -2.56 4.18
N GLY A 232 7.16 -2.16 5.45
CA GLY A 232 7.72 -0.90 5.91
C GLY A 232 7.11 0.33 5.23
N LYS A 233 5.82 0.29 4.89
CA LYS A 233 5.14 1.37 4.15
C LYS A 233 4.07 2.04 5.01
N GLY A 234 4.05 3.37 5.03
CA GLY A 234 3.08 4.15 5.78
C GLY A 234 2.75 5.50 5.11
N PRO A 235 1.56 6.06 5.37
CA PRO A 235 1.16 7.34 4.82
C PRO A 235 2.02 8.46 5.40
N SER A 236 2.52 9.32 4.53
CA SER A 236 3.40 10.44 4.91
C SER A 236 3.06 11.69 4.11
N THR A 237 3.36 12.85 4.69
CA THR A 237 3.07 14.16 4.08
C THR A 237 4.31 15.05 4.16
N ILE A 238 4.50 15.92 3.16
CA ILE A 238 5.55 16.94 3.19
C ILE A 238 5.41 17.88 4.40
N ILE A 239 4.19 18.19 4.85
CA ILE A 239 3.94 19.07 6.01
C ILE A 239 4.55 18.47 7.27
N GLY A 240 4.33 17.17 7.51
CA GLY A 240 4.94 16.47 8.63
C GLY A 240 6.47 16.51 8.56
N CYS A 241 7.05 16.32 7.38
CA CYS A 241 8.50 16.32 7.18
C CYS A 241 9.13 17.71 7.42
N GLN A 242 8.50 18.77 6.91
CA GLN A 242 8.93 20.15 7.14
C GLN A 242 8.89 20.53 8.62
N MET A 243 7.82 20.14 9.33
CA MET A 243 7.71 20.33 10.78
C MET A 243 8.82 19.61 11.54
N CYS A 244 9.21 18.40 11.10
CA CYS A 244 10.33 17.69 11.72
C CYS A 244 11.62 18.48 11.59
N SER A 245 11.90 19.04 10.42
CA SER A 245 13.10 19.85 10.21
C SER A 245 13.15 21.09 11.06
N ALA A 246 12.05 21.83 11.13
CA ALA A 246 11.97 23.01 12.01
C ALA A 246 12.24 22.66 13.48
N LEU A 247 11.66 21.58 13.98
CA LEU A 247 11.85 21.13 15.36
C LEU A 247 13.26 20.62 15.63
N ALA A 248 13.81 19.77 14.75
CA ALA A 248 15.14 19.21 14.90
C ALA A 248 16.22 20.31 14.82
N ALA A 249 16.16 21.16 13.79
CA ALA A 249 17.14 22.22 13.59
C ALA A 249 17.16 23.23 14.76
N THR A 250 16.00 23.49 15.38
CA THR A 250 15.93 24.32 16.60
C THR A 250 16.75 23.72 17.75
N GLU A 251 16.68 22.40 17.95
CA GLU A 251 17.46 21.74 19.01
C GLU A 251 18.95 21.59 18.63
N VAL A 252 19.27 21.44 17.34
CA VAL A 252 20.68 21.47 16.86
C VAL A 252 21.33 22.79 17.22
N VAL A 253 20.69 23.92 16.88
CA VAL A 253 21.19 25.26 17.21
C VAL A 253 21.38 25.42 18.73
N ARG A 254 20.44 24.93 19.53
CA ARG A 254 20.58 24.98 21.00
C ARG A 254 21.77 24.19 21.52
N LEU A 255 21.98 22.99 21.00
CA LEU A 255 23.10 22.12 21.39
C LEU A 255 24.45 22.73 20.98
N LEU A 256 24.60 23.09 19.70
CA LEU A 256 25.86 23.62 19.15
C LEU A 256 26.27 24.95 19.79
N LEU A 257 25.29 25.80 20.12
CA LEU A 257 25.55 27.12 20.71
C LEU A 257 25.52 27.12 22.25
N GLY A 258 25.24 25.98 22.88
CA GLY A 258 25.12 25.88 24.35
C GLY A 258 23.96 26.69 24.94
N ARG A 259 22.86 26.87 24.18
CA ARG A 259 21.70 27.65 24.63
C ARG A 259 20.84 26.84 25.60
N LYS A 260 20.32 27.49 26.64
CA LYS A 260 19.43 26.87 27.63
C LYS A 260 18.13 26.37 26.97
N GLY A 261 17.57 25.28 27.49
CA GLY A 261 16.21 24.84 27.17
C GLY A 261 16.11 23.45 26.53
N VAL A 262 17.23 22.83 26.12
CA VAL A 262 17.25 21.44 25.67
C VAL A 262 16.70 20.54 26.77
N ARG A 263 15.73 19.68 26.43
CA ARG A 263 15.16 18.69 27.35
C ARG A 263 15.38 17.30 26.79
N SER A 264 16.40 16.64 27.31
CA SER A 264 16.71 15.25 26.97
C SER A 264 15.57 14.29 27.35
N ALA A 265 15.53 13.11 26.74
CA ALA A 265 14.64 12.03 27.13
C ALA A 265 14.75 11.82 28.66
N PRO A 266 13.61 11.72 29.37
CA PRO A 266 12.32 11.25 28.87
C PRO A 266 11.28 12.32 28.52
N TYR A 267 11.69 13.57 28.28
CA TYR A 267 10.76 14.60 27.81
C TYR A 267 10.41 14.38 26.34
N TYR A 268 9.17 14.69 25.96
CA TYR A 268 8.72 14.63 24.58
C TYR A 268 7.83 15.82 24.24
N VAL A 269 7.85 16.21 22.96
CA VAL A 269 6.97 17.21 22.38
C VAL A 269 6.31 16.63 21.13
N GLN A 270 5.02 16.87 20.94
CA GLN A 270 4.30 16.57 19.70
C GLN A 270 3.51 17.81 19.30
N ILE A 271 3.68 18.27 18.07
CA ILE A 271 2.95 19.41 17.49
C ILE A 271 2.10 18.90 16.33
N ASP A 272 0.80 19.18 16.39
CA ASP A 272 -0.18 18.80 15.39
C ASP A 272 -0.89 20.06 14.86
N PRO A 273 -0.42 20.65 13.75
CA PRO A 273 -1.01 21.85 13.17
C PRO A 273 -2.42 21.59 12.62
N TYR A 274 -2.70 20.39 12.12
CA TYR A 274 -4.02 20.03 11.59
C TYR A 274 -5.10 20.06 12.68
N LEU A 275 -4.79 19.55 13.86
CA LEU A 275 -5.67 19.62 15.02
C LEU A 275 -5.45 20.87 15.89
N ARG A 276 -4.48 21.73 15.54
CA ARG A 276 -4.04 22.90 16.32
C ARG A 276 -3.70 22.55 17.77
N LYS A 277 -2.91 21.49 17.97
CA LYS A 277 -2.54 20.98 19.31
C LYS A 277 -1.05 20.90 19.50
N ILE A 278 -0.60 21.32 20.68
CA ILE A 278 0.75 21.05 21.20
C ILE A 278 0.62 20.15 22.42
N ARG A 279 1.33 19.03 22.42
CA ARG A 279 1.40 18.07 23.52
C ARG A 279 2.84 17.99 23.99
N ARG A 280 3.07 18.35 25.25
CA ARG A 280 4.36 18.18 25.95
C ARG A 280 4.16 17.24 27.13
N GLY A 281 5.15 16.43 27.43
CA GLY A 281 5.08 15.51 28.56
C GLY A 281 6.43 14.90 28.92
N ARG A 282 6.38 14.00 29.91
CA ARG A 282 7.54 13.25 30.39
C ARG A 282 7.14 11.81 30.66
N LEU A 283 7.81 10.85 30.02
CA LEU A 283 7.64 9.42 30.31
C LEU A 283 8.67 8.98 31.35
N ARG A 284 8.42 9.22 32.65
CA ARG A 284 9.43 9.02 33.71
C ARG A 284 10.13 7.65 33.72
N LYS A 285 9.45 6.59 33.30
CA LYS A 285 10.00 5.23 33.16
C LYS A 285 10.03 4.76 31.69
N GLY A 286 10.07 5.70 30.74
CA GLY A 286 9.84 5.39 29.34
C GLY A 286 8.54 4.62 29.11
N ASN A 287 8.60 3.66 28.20
CA ASN A 287 7.54 2.70 27.92
C ASN A 287 7.35 1.64 29.04
N LYS A 288 8.26 1.53 30.03
CA LYS A 288 8.07 0.65 31.20
C LYS A 288 6.97 1.11 32.15
N SER A 289 6.41 2.31 31.96
CA SER A 289 5.31 2.81 32.80
C SER A 289 4.05 1.93 32.66
N ARG A 290 3.29 1.76 33.76
CA ARG A 290 2.06 0.93 33.77
C ARG A 290 1.06 1.35 32.68
N ALA A 291 0.91 2.65 32.45
CA ALA A 291 0.02 3.18 31.42
C ALA A 291 0.48 2.82 30.00
N GLN A 292 1.79 2.89 29.71
CA GLN A 292 2.32 2.48 28.41
C GLN A 292 2.24 0.97 28.23
N ARG A 293 2.60 0.17 29.24
CA ARG A 293 2.43 -1.29 29.17
C ARG A 293 0.98 -1.70 28.93
N LEU A 294 0.02 -1.05 29.57
CA LEU A 294 -1.40 -1.29 29.30
C LEU A 294 -1.80 -0.89 27.88
N LYS A 295 -1.27 0.24 27.36
CA LYS A 295 -1.51 0.67 25.98
C LYS A 295 -0.91 -0.30 24.95
N ALA A 296 0.31 -0.78 25.17
CA ALA A 296 0.95 -1.82 24.35
C ALA A 296 0.12 -3.10 24.40
N TRP A 297 -0.23 -3.58 25.59
CA TRP A 297 -1.07 -4.76 25.77
C TRP A 297 -2.44 -4.61 25.10
N LEU A 298 -3.11 -3.46 25.20
CA LEU A 298 -4.37 -3.20 24.51
C LEU A 298 -4.19 -3.24 23.00
N PHE A 299 -3.13 -2.62 22.47
CA PHE A 299 -2.84 -2.66 21.04
C PHE A 299 -2.56 -4.10 20.58
N GLU A 300 -1.69 -4.83 21.27
CA GLU A 300 -1.36 -6.22 20.98
C GLU A 300 -2.58 -7.15 21.08
N ASN A 301 -3.42 -7.02 22.11
CA ASN A 301 -4.52 -7.97 22.34
C ASN A 301 -5.85 -7.57 21.69
N VAL A 302 -6.04 -6.30 21.31
CA VAL A 302 -7.31 -5.81 20.71
C VAL A 302 -7.15 -5.42 19.24
N MET A 303 -5.99 -4.89 18.84
CA MET A 303 -5.68 -4.54 17.44
C MET A 303 -4.93 -5.66 16.71
N LEU A 304 -3.91 -6.29 17.32
CA LEU A 304 -3.09 -7.33 16.68
C LEU A 304 -3.62 -8.76 16.86
N LYS A 305 -4.10 -9.17 18.05
CA LYS A 305 -4.72 -10.51 18.27
C LYS A 305 -6.16 -10.63 17.73
N ARG A 306 -6.40 -10.15 16.51
CA ARG A 306 -7.65 -10.40 15.78
C ARG A 306 -7.65 -11.72 15.00
N ALA A 307 -6.57 -12.49 15.09
CA ALA A 307 -6.52 -13.91 14.73
C ALA A 307 -7.31 -14.76 15.74
N LYS A 308 -8.41 -15.38 15.27
CA LYS A 308 -9.17 -16.56 15.82
C LYS A 308 -10.70 -16.41 15.69
N ARG A 309 -11.19 -15.98 14.53
CA ARG A 309 -12.59 -16.20 14.12
C ARG A 309 -12.62 -16.64 12.65
N VAL A 310 -13.65 -17.38 12.27
CA VAL A 310 -13.84 -18.09 10.98
C VAL A 310 -13.55 -17.22 9.74
N GLY A 311 -12.28 -17.03 9.40
CA GLY A 311 -11.81 -16.24 8.27
C GLY A 311 -10.28 -16.14 8.30
N CYS A 312 -9.67 -16.14 7.11
CA CYS A 312 -8.24 -15.98 6.93
C CYS A 312 -7.89 -14.49 7.11
N GLU A 313 -6.85 -14.16 7.88
CA GLU A 313 -6.23 -12.85 7.78
C GLU A 313 -5.71 -12.67 6.34
N PRO A 314 -5.85 -11.47 5.74
CA PRO A 314 -5.14 -11.13 4.52
C PRO A 314 -3.70 -11.62 4.61
N MET A 315 -3.22 -12.34 3.59
CA MET A 315 -1.83 -12.78 3.57
C MET A 315 -0.95 -11.54 3.63
N ALA A 316 -0.08 -11.46 4.65
CA ALA A 316 0.99 -10.48 4.70
C ALA A 316 1.76 -10.53 3.38
N ALA A 317 2.14 -9.36 2.86
CA ALA A 317 2.94 -9.31 1.66
C ALA A 317 4.26 -10.07 1.92
N PRO A 318 4.60 -11.09 1.12
CA PRO A 318 5.88 -11.76 1.27
C PRO A 318 7.02 -10.76 1.04
N LYS A 319 8.15 -10.95 1.74
CA LYS A 319 9.37 -10.18 1.48
C LYS A 319 9.77 -10.37 0.02
N LEU A 320 10.15 -9.28 -0.65
CA LEU A 320 10.71 -9.35 -1.99
C LEU A 320 12.03 -10.14 -1.94
N PRO A 321 12.31 -11.01 -2.92
CA PRO A 321 13.61 -11.66 -3.07
C PRO A 321 14.72 -10.60 -3.18
N ALA A 322 15.89 -10.85 -2.57
CA ALA A 322 17.00 -9.91 -2.68
C ALA A 322 17.58 -9.87 -4.11
N GLU A 323 18.14 -8.74 -4.51
CA GLU A 323 18.81 -8.60 -5.80
C GLU A 323 19.97 -9.60 -5.92
N GLY A 324 20.00 -10.36 -7.02
CA GLY A 324 21.04 -11.37 -7.27
C GLY A 324 20.75 -12.76 -6.70
N GLU A 325 19.63 -12.99 -6.02
CA GLU A 325 19.21 -14.35 -5.63
C GLU A 325 18.97 -15.26 -6.85
N SER A 326 19.03 -16.58 -6.62
CA SER A 326 18.66 -17.59 -7.61
C SER A 326 17.21 -17.40 -8.12
N LEU A 327 16.87 -17.95 -9.29
CA LEU A 327 15.52 -17.80 -9.86
C LEU A 327 14.41 -18.47 -9.01
N ARG A 328 14.75 -19.36 -8.08
CA ARG A 328 13.77 -20.15 -7.32
C ARG A 328 12.94 -19.32 -6.32
N PRO A 329 13.52 -18.48 -5.43
CA PRO A 329 12.76 -17.54 -4.60
C PRO A 329 11.89 -16.58 -5.42
N VAL A 330 12.38 -16.13 -6.58
CA VAL A 330 11.61 -15.29 -7.50
C VAL A 330 10.39 -16.02 -8.03
N HIS A 331 10.54 -17.23 -8.56
CA HIS A 331 9.42 -18.04 -9.02
C HIS A 331 8.39 -18.28 -7.92
N ASP A 332 8.82 -18.58 -6.70
CA ASP A 332 7.90 -18.75 -5.57
C ASP A 332 7.07 -17.49 -5.27
N TYR A 333 7.72 -16.31 -5.27
CA TYR A 333 7.04 -15.03 -5.11
C TYR A 333 5.99 -14.78 -6.22
N LEU A 334 6.36 -15.04 -7.47
CA LEU A 334 5.47 -14.91 -8.64
C LEU A 334 4.23 -15.81 -8.51
N LEU A 335 4.42 -17.08 -8.17
CA LEU A 335 3.30 -18.01 -8.04
C LEU A 335 2.38 -17.64 -6.87
N LYS A 336 2.94 -17.20 -5.73
CA LYS A 336 2.14 -16.65 -4.61
C LYS A 336 1.30 -15.46 -5.05
N ALA A 337 1.84 -14.59 -5.89
CA ALA A 337 1.11 -13.46 -6.46
C ALA A 337 -0.02 -13.93 -7.40
N GLY A 338 0.26 -14.89 -8.29
CA GLY A 338 -0.74 -15.51 -9.17
C GLY A 338 -1.92 -16.10 -8.40
N VAL A 339 -1.64 -16.86 -7.35
CA VAL A 339 -2.67 -17.45 -6.46
C VAL A 339 -3.54 -16.38 -5.77
N GLN A 340 -3.04 -15.15 -5.58
CA GLN A 340 -3.83 -14.06 -5.01
C GLN A 340 -4.84 -13.42 -5.95
N ALA A 341 -4.95 -13.90 -7.20
CA ALA A 341 -6.00 -13.47 -8.10
C ALA A 341 -7.40 -13.74 -7.51
N PRO A 342 -8.40 -12.92 -7.87
CA PRO A 342 -9.80 -13.23 -7.63
C PRO A 342 -10.30 -14.30 -8.61
N SER A 343 -11.20 -15.16 -8.15
CA SER A 343 -11.94 -16.09 -9.01
C SER A 343 -13.39 -16.18 -8.56
N GLY A 344 -14.29 -16.61 -9.46
CA GLY A 344 -15.67 -16.95 -9.13
C GLY A 344 -15.71 -17.90 -7.94
N ASP A 345 -16.50 -17.55 -6.92
CA ASP A 345 -16.67 -18.30 -5.67
C ASP A 345 -15.37 -18.83 -5.01
N ASN A 346 -14.23 -18.21 -5.29
CA ASN A 346 -12.90 -18.60 -4.84
C ASN A 346 -12.45 -20.04 -5.26
N VAL A 347 -12.89 -20.52 -6.43
CA VAL A 347 -12.51 -21.84 -6.99
C VAL A 347 -11.05 -21.96 -7.44
N GLN A 348 -10.36 -20.84 -7.69
CA GLN A 348 -8.93 -20.77 -8.05
C GLN A 348 -8.55 -21.68 -9.25
N PRO A 349 -9.09 -21.45 -10.46
CA PRO A 349 -9.06 -22.42 -11.57
C PRO A 349 -7.80 -22.28 -12.46
N TRP A 350 -6.62 -22.26 -11.85
CA TRP A 350 -5.34 -22.07 -12.56
C TRP A 350 -4.31 -23.12 -12.12
N ARG A 351 -3.36 -23.41 -13.01
CA ARG A 351 -2.17 -24.23 -12.76
C ARG A 351 -0.94 -23.51 -13.30
N PHE A 352 0.22 -23.82 -12.74
CA PHE A 352 1.48 -23.16 -13.07
C PHE A 352 2.55 -24.17 -13.45
N GLN A 353 3.21 -23.92 -14.57
CA GLN A 353 4.40 -24.64 -14.98
C GLN A 353 5.57 -23.66 -14.95
N VAL A 354 6.65 -24.03 -14.25
CA VAL A 354 7.82 -23.17 -14.08
C VAL A 354 8.96 -23.72 -14.93
N GLY A 355 9.52 -22.88 -15.79
CA GLY A 355 10.73 -23.17 -16.56
C GLY A 355 11.93 -22.34 -16.07
N ASP A 356 13.07 -22.49 -16.74
CA ASP A 356 14.30 -21.79 -16.36
C ASP A 356 14.24 -20.27 -16.60
N HIS A 357 13.40 -19.82 -17.53
CA HIS A 357 13.31 -18.42 -17.96
C HIS A 357 11.89 -17.84 -17.90
N GLY A 358 10.97 -18.51 -17.20
CA GLY A 358 9.57 -18.05 -17.19
C GLY A 358 8.58 -18.92 -16.46
N VAL A 359 7.33 -18.48 -16.49
CA VAL A 359 6.17 -19.16 -15.90
C VAL A 359 5.07 -19.27 -16.94
N GLU A 360 4.53 -20.46 -17.13
CA GLU A 360 3.28 -20.67 -17.86
C GLU A 360 2.10 -20.77 -16.89
N VAL A 361 1.00 -20.11 -17.27
CA VAL A 361 -0.29 -20.20 -16.58
C VAL A 361 -1.24 -21.01 -17.46
N ARG A 362 -1.81 -22.08 -16.90
CA ARG A 362 -2.80 -22.93 -17.56
C ARG A 362 -4.13 -22.86 -16.81
N MET A 363 -5.23 -22.90 -17.56
CA MET A 363 -6.58 -22.95 -17.04
C MET A 363 -6.90 -24.37 -16.56
N ASP A 364 -7.38 -24.50 -15.33
CA ASP A 364 -8.00 -25.76 -14.89
C ASP A 364 -9.48 -25.74 -15.33
N LEU A 365 -9.72 -26.27 -16.53
CA LEU A 365 -11.05 -26.26 -17.16
C LEU A 365 -12.10 -27.11 -16.39
N ALA A 366 -11.67 -27.96 -15.47
CA ALA A 366 -12.55 -28.79 -14.65
C ALA A 366 -12.84 -28.18 -13.27
N ALA A 367 -12.13 -27.12 -12.88
CA ALA A 367 -12.21 -26.57 -11.52
C ALA A 367 -13.51 -25.80 -11.21
N ASP A 368 -14.21 -25.30 -12.23
CA ASP A 368 -15.45 -24.53 -12.06
C ASP A 368 -16.59 -25.15 -12.89
N ASP A 369 -17.44 -25.94 -12.21
CA ASP A 369 -18.65 -26.56 -12.73
C ASP A 369 -19.90 -25.67 -12.54
N SER A 370 -19.72 -24.40 -12.16
CA SER A 370 -20.84 -23.54 -11.77
C SER A 370 -21.73 -23.19 -12.96
N PHE A 371 -22.99 -22.89 -12.66
CA PHE A 371 -23.91 -22.28 -13.63
C PHE A 371 -23.36 -20.98 -14.24
N PHE A 372 -22.42 -20.33 -13.55
CA PHE A 372 -21.85 -19.08 -13.98
C PHE A 372 -20.65 -19.23 -14.92
N ASN A 373 -20.03 -20.42 -15.01
CA ASN A 373 -18.89 -20.69 -15.87
C ASN A 373 -19.31 -21.18 -17.27
N VAL A 374 -19.94 -20.31 -18.05
CA VAL A 374 -20.36 -20.60 -19.43
C VAL A 374 -19.13 -20.69 -20.32
N GLY A 375 -18.94 -21.79 -21.04
CA GLY A 375 -17.84 -21.95 -22.00
C GLY A 375 -16.44 -21.69 -21.43
N ASN A 376 -16.23 -21.96 -20.13
CA ASN A 376 -15.00 -21.64 -19.39
C ASN A 376 -14.62 -20.15 -19.31
N LEU A 377 -15.56 -19.24 -19.58
CA LEU A 377 -15.26 -17.80 -19.56
C LEU A 377 -15.01 -17.25 -18.15
N ALA A 378 -15.64 -17.80 -17.10
CA ALA A 378 -15.33 -17.39 -15.73
C ALA A 378 -13.92 -17.86 -15.32
N THR A 379 -13.53 -19.07 -15.76
CA THR A 379 -12.16 -19.60 -15.63
C THR A 379 -11.15 -18.74 -16.37
N ALA A 380 -11.47 -18.29 -17.59
CA ALA A 380 -10.63 -17.38 -18.38
C ALA A 380 -10.41 -16.03 -17.67
N ILE A 381 -11.47 -15.40 -17.16
CA ILE A 381 -11.37 -14.15 -16.39
C ILE A 381 -10.47 -14.33 -15.16
N ALA A 382 -10.66 -15.42 -14.41
CA ALA A 382 -9.86 -15.71 -13.22
C ALA A 382 -8.38 -15.95 -13.56
N SER A 383 -8.11 -16.71 -14.62
CA SER A 383 -6.74 -17.03 -15.07
C SER A 383 -6.02 -15.81 -15.64
N GLY A 384 -6.73 -14.95 -16.38
CA GLY A 384 -6.21 -13.65 -16.82
C GLY A 384 -5.82 -12.76 -15.64
N ALA A 385 -6.62 -12.74 -14.57
CA ALA A 385 -6.25 -12.00 -13.35
C ALA A 385 -4.99 -12.56 -12.68
N ALA A 386 -4.77 -13.89 -12.73
CA ALA A 386 -3.53 -14.52 -12.23
C ALA A 386 -2.30 -14.14 -13.07
N VAL A 387 -2.44 -14.11 -14.40
CA VAL A 387 -1.39 -13.64 -15.32
C VAL A 387 -0.98 -12.21 -14.99
N GLU A 388 -1.95 -11.32 -14.78
CA GLU A 388 -1.66 -9.91 -14.46
C GLU A 388 -0.95 -9.75 -13.12
N ASN A 389 -1.35 -10.53 -12.11
CA ASN A 389 -0.65 -10.56 -10.82
C ASN A 389 0.81 -10.99 -10.96
N ILE A 390 1.09 -12.05 -11.73
CA ILE A 390 2.46 -12.52 -11.99
C ILE A 390 3.27 -11.44 -12.70
N ALA A 391 2.70 -10.78 -13.72
CA ALA A 391 3.40 -9.72 -14.44
C ALA A 391 3.74 -8.51 -13.54
N ILE A 392 2.83 -8.12 -12.63
CA ILE A 392 3.09 -7.05 -11.66
C ILE A 392 4.18 -7.46 -10.66
N ALA A 393 4.11 -8.69 -10.14
CA ALA A 393 5.10 -9.23 -9.21
C ALA A 393 6.50 -9.35 -9.84
N ALA A 394 6.59 -9.70 -11.13
CA ALA A 394 7.86 -9.77 -11.86
C ALA A 394 8.55 -8.41 -11.91
N ARG A 395 7.81 -7.34 -12.20
CA ARG A 395 8.36 -5.97 -12.21
C ARG A 395 8.87 -5.54 -10.84
N ALA A 396 8.16 -5.91 -9.78
CA ALA A 396 8.60 -5.66 -8.40
C ALA A 396 9.90 -6.42 -8.03
N CYS A 397 10.18 -7.55 -8.70
CA CYS A 397 11.44 -8.29 -8.56
C CYS A 397 12.56 -7.78 -9.50
N GLY A 398 12.40 -6.61 -10.14
CA GLY A 398 13.39 -6.07 -11.08
C GLY A 398 13.42 -6.79 -12.44
N LEU A 399 12.36 -7.50 -12.81
CA LEU A 399 12.25 -8.23 -14.09
C LEU A 399 11.28 -7.55 -15.06
N THR A 400 11.54 -7.71 -16.35
CA THR A 400 10.64 -7.33 -17.45
C THR A 400 9.86 -8.56 -17.92
N PRO A 401 8.54 -8.63 -17.69
CA PRO A 401 7.73 -9.77 -18.14
C PRO A 401 7.32 -9.63 -19.60
N ALA A 402 7.64 -10.63 -20.43
CA ALA A 402 7.15 -10.79 -21.79
C ALA A 402 5.95 -11.75 -21.79
N VAL A 403 4.73 -11.21 -21.84
CA VAL A 403 3.48 -11.99 -21.73
C VAL A 403 2.93 -12.33 -23.11
N ALA A 404 2.95 -13.61 -23.47
CA ALA A 404 2.27 -14.16 -24.65
C ALA A 404 0.96 -14.84 -24.21
N MET A 405 -0.19 -14.30 -24.62
CA MET A 405 -1.50 -14.81 -24.21
C MET A 405 -1.94 -16.01 -25.06
N GLY A 406 -2.63 -16.97 -24.44
CA GLY A 406 -3.34 -18.06 -25.10
C GLY A 406 -4.85 -17.82 -25.20
N PRO A 407 -5.65 -18.86 -25.47
CA PRO A 407 -5.22 -20.21 -25.85
C PRO A 407 -4.60 -20.25 -27.26
N THR A 408 -3.74 -21.24 -27.51
CA THR A 408 -3.27 -21.55 -28.88
C THR A 408 -4.03 -22.78 -29.42
N PRO A 409 -4.10 -22.99 -30.75
CA PRO A 409 -4.86 -24.12 -31.33
C PRO A 409 -4.45 -25.50 -30.78
N ASP A 410 -3.17 -25.66 -30.45
CA ASP A 410 -2.57 -26.87 -29.89
C ASP A 410 -2.70 -26.98 -28.35
N ARG A 411 -2.88 -25.85 -27.65
CA ARG A 411 -2.97 -25.78 -26.19
C ARG A 411 -4.22 -24.97 -25.77
N PRO A 412 -5.42 -25.58 -25.81
CA PRO A 412 -6.68 -24.91 -25.50
C PRO A 412 -6.81 -24.49 -24.03
N ASP A 413 -6.02 -25.07 -23.14
CA ASP A 413 -5.97 -24.75 -21.73
C ASP A 413 -4.87 -23.74 -21.36
N LEU A 414 -4.05 -23.28 -22.31
CA LEU A 414 -3.04 -22.27 -22.06
C LEU A 414 -3.69 -20.89 -21.80
N ALA A 415 -3.44 -20.29 -20.65
CA ALA A 415 -3.83 -18.90 -20.37
C ALA A 415 -2.78 -17.92 -20.88
N ALA A 416 -1.50 -18.12 -20.52
CA ALA A 416 -0.37 -17.34 -21.02
C ALA A 416 0.98 -18.03 -20.74
N SER A 417 1.98 -17.72 -21.55
CA SER A 417 3.40 -17.98 -21.28
C SER A 417 4.08 -16.64 -20.95
N ILE A 418 4.82 -16.59 -19.83
CA ILE A 418 5.44 -15.36 -19.32
C ILE A 418 6.96 -15.55 -19.29
N GLY A 419 7.67 -14.95 -20.26
CA GLY A 419 9.14 -14.87 -20.25
C GLY A 419 9.63 -13.80 -19.28
N LEU A 420 10.77 -14.04 -18.63
CA LEU A 420 11.35 -13.16 -17.61
C LEU A 420 12.77 -12.74 -17.99
N GLU A 421 12.98 -11.44 -18.14
CA GLU A 421 14.31 -10.85 -18.42
C GLU A 421 14.68 -9.84 -17.34
N ARG A 422 15.98 -9.66 -17.04
CA ARG A 422 16.41 -8.63 -16.09
C ARG A 422 16.15 -7.24 -16.66
N ALA A 423 15.53 -6.36 -15.87
CA ALA A 423 15.31 -4.98 -16.28
C ALA A 423 16.64 -4.19 -16.28
N GLN A 424 16.81 -3.31 -17.26
CA GLN A 424 17.95 -2.37 -17.29
C GLN A 424 17.84 -1.31 -16.18
N LEU A 425 16.61 -0.91 -15.85
CA LEU A 425 16.28 0.00 -14.76
C LEU A 425 15.18 -0.65 -13.91
N PRO A 426 15.51 -1.28 -12.77
CA PRO A 426 14.50 -1.88 -11.91
C PRO A 426 13.53 -0.80 -11.44
N ARG A 427 12.23 -1.05 -11.66
CA ARG A 427 11.17 -0.15 -11.21
C ARG A 427 10.05 -0.98 -10.60
N GLU A 428 9.78 -0.75 -9.33
CA GLU A 428 8.63 -1.35 -8.66
C GLU A 428 7.33 -0.88 -9.36
N ASP A 429 6.46 -1.84 -9.70
CA ASP A 429 5.12 -1.51 -10.17
C ASP A 429 4.31 -0.99 -8.97
N ILE A 430 3.76 0.23 -9.08
CA ILE A 430 3.02 0.90 -8.00
C ILE A 430 1.81 0.09 -7.48
N LEU A 431 1.42 -0.95 -8.20
CA LEU A 431 0.31 -1.84 -7.87
C LEU A 431 0.73 -3.08 -7.06
N VAL A 432 2.02 -3.36 -6.83
CA VAL A 432 2.43 -4.56 -6.08
C VAL A 432 1.90 -4.54 -4.64
N ASP A 433 1.94 -3.39 -3.95
CA ASP A 433 1.33 -3.27 -2.62
C ASP A 433 -0.19 -3.45 -2.67
N ALA A 434 -0.81 -3.01 -3.76
CA ALA A 434 -2.24 -3.19 -3.96
C ALA A 434 -2.60 -4.66 -4.18
N LEU A 435 -1.70 -5.46 -4.77
CA LEU A 435 -1.89 -6.89 -5.03
C LEU A 435 -2.19 -7.65 -3.74
N TRP A 436 -1.35 -7.44 -2.73
CA TRP A 436 -1.46 -8.13 -1.45
C TRP A 436 -2.61 -7.60 -0.58
N ARG A 437 -2.95 -6.31 -0.69
CA ARG A 437 -4.06 -5.67 0.04
C ARG A 437 -5.44 -5.86 -0.61
N ARG A 438 -5.51 -6.31 -1.87
CA ARG A 438 -6.75 -6.36 -2.63
C ARG A 438 -7.66 -7.48 -2.11
N HIS A 439 -8.88 -7.09 -1.74
CA HIS A 439 -9.94 -8.03 -1.40
C HIS A 439 -11.29 -7.60 -1.93
N THR A 440 -12.20 -8.58 -2.07
CA THR A 440 -13.63 -8.31 -2.25
C THR A 440 -14.21 -7.73 -0.97
N ASN A 441 -14.76 -6.52 -1.06
CA ASN A 441 -15.31 -5.82 0.09
C ASN A 441 -16.82 -5.62 -0.04
N ARG A 442 -17.58 -6.43 0.70
CA ARG A 442 -19.05 -6.41 0.68
C ARG A 442 -19.67 -5.47 1.72
N LYS A 443 -18.86 -4.77 2.53
CA LYS A 443 -19.35 -3.86 3.56
C LYS A 443 -20.10 -2.66 2.98
N PRO A 444 -20.90 -1.94 3.79
CA PRO A 444 -21.42 -0.63 3.41
C PRO A 444 -20.28 0.37 3.15
N TYR A 445 -20.42 1.14 2.06
CA TYR A 445 -19.49 2.22 1.72
C TYR A 445 -20.03 3.57 2.22
N ARG A 446 -19.16 4.57 2.32
CA ARG A 446 -19.53 5.95 2.61
C ARG A 446 -20.16 6.55 1.35
N LYS A 447 -21.26 7.30 1.53
CA LYS A 447 -21.89 8.11 0.48
C LYS A 447 -20.99 9.29 0.10
N ARG A 448 -19.90 9.00 -0.61
CA ARG A 448 -18.94 9.97 -1.12
C ARG A 448 -18.64 9.58 -2.56
N GLN A 449 -18.87 10.51 -3.49
CA GLN A 449 -18.57 10.30 -4.89
C GLN A 449 -17.06 10.17 -5.11
N ILE A 450 -16.72 9.31 -6.06
CA ILE A 450 -15.36 9.21 -6.58
C ILE A 450 -15.13 10.40 -7.55
N PRO A 451 -14.05 11.19 -7.39
CA PRO A 451 -13.69 12.27 -8.30
C PRO A 451 -13.64 11.85 -9.79
N ALA A 452 -14.20 12.67 -10.68
CA ALA A 452 -14.32 12.37 -12.11
C ALA A 452 -12.97 12.09 -12.80
N GLY A 453 -11.91 12.81 -12.43
CA GLY A 453 -10.57 12.59 -12.99
C GLY A 453 -10.01 11.18 -12.75
N MET A 454 -10.46 10.48 -11.68
CA MET A 454 -10.04 9.10 -11.45
C MET A 454 -10.70 8.11 -12.41
N PHE A 455 -11.88 8.43 -12.98
CA PHE A 455 -12.52 7.56 -13.97
C PHE A 455 -11.73 7.49 -15.26
N ASN A 456 -11.17 8.62 -15.70
CA ASN A 456 -10.29 8.65 -16.86
C ASN A 456 -9.07 7.75 -16.63
N ARG A 457 -8.52 7.74 -15.41
CA ARG A 457 -7.43 6.81 -15.07
C ARG A 457 -7.90 5.36 -15.07
N PHE A 458 -9.07 5.04 -14.51
CA PHE A 458 -9.59 3.66 -14.52
C PHE A 458 -9.90 3.17 -15.94
N GLY A 459 -10.41 4.06 -16.81
CA GLY A 459 -10.61 3.78 -18.22
C GLY A 459 -9.28 3.52 -18.94
N ALA A 460 -8.30 4.40 -18.76
CA ALA A 460 -6.97 4.25 -19.36
C ALA A 460 -6.31 2.92 -18.95
N VAL A 461 -6.29 2.56 -17.65
CA VAL A 461 -5.67 1.29 -17.21
C VAL A 461 -6.43 0.06 -17.67
N ALA A 462 -7.75 0.15 -17.89
CA ALA A 462 -8.52 -0.93 -18.51
C ALA A 462 -8.08 -1.11 -19.97
N SER A 463 -8.00 -0.01 -20.72
CA SER A 463 -7.61 -0.02 -22.14
C SER A 463 -6.16 -0.45 -22.37
N GLU A 464 -5.22 -0.01 -21.52
CA GLU A 464 -3.82 -0.46 -21.51
C GLU A 464 -3.71 -2.00 -21.33
N ALA A 465 -4.70 -2.63 -20.69
CA ALA A 465 -4.77 -4.07 -20.46
C ALA A 465 -5.75 -4.81 -21.40
N GLY A 466 -6.27 -4.14 -22.44
CA GLY A 466 -7.13 -4.75 -23.46
C GLY A 466 -8.63 -4.81 -23.14
N GLY A 467 -9.09 -4.10 -22.11
CA GLY A 467 -10.51 -3.99 -21.74
C GLY A 467 -11.10 -2.59 -21.95
N ASN A 468 -12.43 -2.49 -21.94
CA ASN A 468 -13.17 -1.23 -22.04
C ASN A 468 -14.01 -1.02 -20.78
N LEU A 469 -13.92 0.16 -20.16
CA LEU A 469 -14.63 0.45 -18.91
C LEU A 469 -15.72 1.51 -19.13
N GLY A 470 -16.98 1.11 -18.94
CA GLY A 470 -18.09 2.04 -18.73
C GLY A 470 -18.21 2.37 -17.25
N TRP A 471 -18.47 3.64 -16.92
CA TRP A 471 -18.56 4.09 -15.53
C TRP A 471 -19.78 4.98 -15.29
N ILE A 472 -20.42 4.80 -14.13
CA ILE A 472 -21.54 5.63 -13.64
C ILE A 472 -21.31 6.05 -12.18
N ASN A 473 -21.73 7.27 -11.81
CA ASN A 473 -21.56 7.78 -10.45
C ASN A 473 -22.62 8.78 -9.97
N THR A 474 -23.64 9.09 -10.78
CA THR A 474 -24.72 9.97 -10.31
C THR A 474 -25.74 9.19 -9.47
N PRO A 475 -26.41 9.82 -8.49
CA PRO A 475 -27.44 9.17 -7.70
C PRO A 475 -28.54 8.53 -8.55
N GLU A 476 -28.95 9.17 -9.64
CA GLU A 476 -30.00 8.70 -10.56
C GLU A 476 -29.54 7.40 -11.25
N GLN A 477 -28.33 7.40 -11.81
CA GLN A 477 -27.75 6.22 -12.45
C GLN A 477 -27.57 5.06 -11.46
N LEU A 478 -27.09 5.35 -10.24
CA LEU A 478 -26.88 4.34 -9.20
C LEU A 478 -28.20 3.76 -8.68
N ASN A 479 -29.27 4.57 -8.58
CA ASN A 479 -30.60 4.08 -8.23
C ASN A 479 -31.14 3.15 -9.30
N LYS A 480 -31.04 3.54 -10.58
CA LYS A 480 -31.45 2.71 -11.72
C LYS A 480 -30.67 1.39 -11.78
N LEU A 481 -29.34 1.44 -11.57
CA LEU A 481 -28.52 0.22 -11.49
C LEU A 481 -28.95 -0.65 -10.31
N ALA A 482 -29.23 -0.06 -9.15
CA ALA A 482 -29.67 -0.80 -7.97
C ALA A 482 -30.97 -1.56 -8.22
N ASP A 483 -31.91 -0.98 -8.97
CA ASP A 483 -33.17 -1.64 -9.32
C ASP A 483 -32.96 -2.79 -10.32
N ALA A 484 -32.03 -2.64 -11.27
CA ALA A 484 -31.61 -3.74 -12.15
C ALA A 484 -30.92 -4.89 -11.37
N ILE A 485 -29.99 -4.56 -10.46
CA ILE A 485 -29.35 -5.55 -9.58
C ILE A 485 -30.39 -6.26 -8.71
N PHE A 486 -31.38 -5.52 -8.19
CA PHE A 486 -32.44 -6.11 -7.39
C PHE A 486 -33.19 -7.21 -8.14
N LEU A 487 -33.49 -7.02 -9.42
CA LEU A 487 -34.13 -8.06 -10.24
C LEU A 487 -33.21 -9.25 -10.48
N ALA A 488 -31.95 -9.02 -10.87
CA ALA A 488 -31.01 -10.10 -11.18
C ALA A 488 -30.68 -10.97 -9.95
N ASP A 489 -30.40 -10.37 -8.80
CA ASP A 489 -30.00 -11.11 -7.59
C ASP A 489 -31.14 -11.93 -6.98
N ARG A 490 -32.41 -11.59 -7.26
CA ARG A 490 -33.56 -12.42 -6.87
C ARG A 490 -33.52 -13.80 -7.51
N ILE A 491 -33.06 -13.91 -8.76
CA ILE A 491 -33.02 -15.17 -9.52
C ILE A 491 -32.18 -16.22 -8.79
N ARG A 492 -31.06 -15.81 -8.19
CA ARG A 492 -30.16 -16.70 -7.43
C ARG A 492 -30.84 -17.34 -6.21
N MET A 493 -31.83 -16.67 -5.63
CA MET A 493 -32.59 -17.16 -4.48
C MET A 493 -33.86 -17.92 -4.89
N GLU A 494 -34.40 -17.65 -6.09
CA GLU A 494 -35.64 -18.22 -6.60
C GLU A 494 -35.44 -19.49 -7.45
N ARG A 495 -34.19 -19.81 -7.85
CA ARG A 495 -33.84 -21.02 -8.60
C ARG A 495 -33.10 -22.04 -7.73
N ARG A 496 -33.52 -23.30 -7.81
CA ARG A 496 -33.05 -24.39 -6.94
C ARG A 496 -31.54 -24.64 -7.08
N ASP A 497 -31.11 -24.87 -8.30
CA ASP A 497 -29.73 -25.16 -8.67
C ASP A 497 -28.76 -24.02 -8.27
N LEU A 498 -29.16 -22.76 -8.46
CA LEU A 498 -28.36 -21.60 -8.04
C LEU A 498 -28.24 -21.48 -6.52
N HIS A 499 -29.32 -21.79 -5.81
CA HIS A 499 -29.33 -21.78 -4.36
C HIS A 499 -28.48 -22.91 -3.79
N GLU A 500 -28.65 -24.14 -4.28
CA GLU A 500 -27.85 -25.30 -3.88
C GLU A 500 -26.36 -25.07 -4.18
N HIS A 501 -26.04 -24.46 -5.32
CA HIS A 501 -24.69 -24.05 -5.66
C HIS A 501 -24.12 -23.00 -4.67
N LEU A 502 -24.87 -21.94 -4.36
CA LEU A 502 -24.46 -20.94 -3.37
C LEU A 502 -24.15 -21.59 -2.01
N VAL A 503 -25.03 -22.47 -1.53
CA VAL A 503 -24.84 -23.18 -0.26
C VAL A 503 -23.58 -24.06 -0.29
N ARG A 504 -23.32 -24.75 -1.42
CA ARG A 504 -22.12 -25.56 -1.64
C ARG A 504 -20.84 -24.71 -1.58
N MET A 505 -20.88 -23.46 -2.03
CA MET A 505 -19.70 -22.57 -2.03
C MET A 505 -19.44 -21.89 -0.68
N VAL A 506 -20.44 -21.77 0.20
CA VAL A 506 -20.27 -21.14 1.51
C VAL A 506 -19.68 -22.11 2.53
N ARG A 507 -18.58 -21.70 3.18
CA ARG A 507 -17.94 -22.45 4.26
C ARG A 507 -18.51 -21.99 5.61
N PHE A 508 -19.36 -22.82 6.21
CA PHE A 508 -20.09 -22.49 7.45
C PHE A 508 -19.30 -22.73 8.75
N THR A 509 -18.16 -23.42 8.69
CA THR A 509 -17.29 -23.73 9.83
C THR A 509 -15.82 -23.45 9.50
N PRO A 510 -14.96 -23.13 10.50
CA PRO A 510 -13.52 -23.00 10.30
C PRO A 510 -12.89 -24.23 9.68
N GLN A 511 -13.24 -25.40 10.19
CA GLN A 511 -12.68 -26.68 9.76
C GLN A 511 -12.95 -26.92 8.27
N ALA A 512 -14.17 -26.64 7.80
CA ALA A 512 -14.50 -26.77 6.39
C ALA A 512 -13.75 -25.75 5.53
N ALA A 513 -13.58 -24.52 6.02
CA ALA A 513 -12.87 -23.48 5.28
C ALA A 513 -11.35 -23.75 5.18
N GLU A 514 -10.76 -24.30 6.24
CA GLU A 514 -9.33 -24.62 6.32
C GLU A 514 -8.98 -25.92 5.59
N ALA A 515 -9.88 -26.90 5.56
CA ALA A 515 -9.66 -28.18 4.88
C ALA A 515 -9.53 -28.02 3.35
N THR A 516 -10.42 -27.25 2.73
CA THR A 516 -10.44 -27.11 1.26
C THR A 516 -9.71 -25.87 0.76
N ARG A 517 -9.59 -24.83 1.61
CA ARG A 517 -8.92 -23.55 1.31
C ARG A 517 -9.46 -22.85 0.05
N ASP A 518 -10.72 -23.11 -0.28
CA ASP A 518 -11.50 -22.56 -1.38
C ASP A 518 -12.86 -22.07 -0.85
N GLY A 519 -13.74 -21.62 -1.75
CA GLY A 519 -15.07 -21.17 -1.36
C GLY A 519 -15.07 -19.88 -0.54
N LEU A 520 -16.24 -19.54 0.01
CA LEU A 520 -16.48 -18.30 0.72
C LEU A 520 -16.74 -18.57 2.21
N PRO A 521 -15.81 -18.24 3.13
CA PRO A 521 -16.09 -18.28 4.56
C PRO A 521 -17.32 -17.44 4.91
N LEU A 522 -18.19 -17.94 5.78
CA LEU A 522 -19.45 -17.26 6.12
C LEU A 522 -19.25 -15.79 6.55
N LYS A 523 -18.18 -15.50 7.32
CA LYS A 523 -17.85 -14.13 7.74
C LYS A 523 -17.38 -13.23 6.60
N ASN A 524 -16.82 -13.78 5.52
CA ASN A 524 -16.39 -13.01 4.33
C ASN A 524 -17.58 -12.47 3.52
N LEU A 525 -18.79 -13.02 3.73
CA LEU A 525 -20.02 -12.50 3.11
C LEU A 525 -20.48 -11.18 3.75
N GLU A 526 -19.97 -10.81 4.94
CA GLU A 526 -20.28 -9.57 5.65
C GLU A 526 -21.79 -9.36 5.89
N ALA A 527 -22.53 -10.47 6.06
CA ALA A 527 -23.99 -10.47 6.19
C ALA A 527 -24.49 -10.01 7.59
N GLY A 528 -23.58 -9.83 8.55
CA GLY A 528 -23.91 -9.55 9.95
C GLY A 528 -24.58 -10.74 10.65
N LEU A 529 -24.84 -10.63 11.96
CA LEU A 529 -25.37 -11.74 12.75
C LEU A 529 -26.71 -12.27 12.22
N GLY A 530 -27.62 -11.37 11.85
CA GLY A 530 -28.93 -11.76 11.30
C GLY A 530 -28.84 -12.44 9.93
N GLY A 531 -28.01 -11.92 9.02
CA GLY A 531 -27.81 -12.54 7.71
C GLY A 531 -27.07 -13.87 7.80
N GLU A 532 -26.15 -14.03 8.74
CA GLU A 532 -25.48 -15.30 9.01
C GLU A 532 -26.44 -16.36 9.54
N LEU A 533 -27.34 -16.00 10.46
CA LEU A 533 -28.37 -16.90 10.96
C LEU A 533 -29.32 -17.31 9.83
N PHE A 534 -29.73 -16.35 8.99
CA PHE A 534 -30.56 -16.59 7.82
C PHE A 534 -29.90 -17.60 6.87
N LEU A 535 -28.64 -17.41 6.49
CA LEU A 535 -27.90 -18.33 5.61
C LEU A 535 -27.76 -19.74 6.22
N ARG A 536 -27.66 -19.86 7.54
CA ARG A 536 -27.63 -21.16 8.23
C ARG A 536 -28.99 -21.84 8.20
N ALA A 537 -30.06 -21.08 8.41
CA ALA A 537 -31.43 -21.59 8.42
C ALA A 537 -31.93 -21.98 7.03
N THR A 538 -31.41 -21.35 5.96
CA THR A 538 -31.85 -21.57 4.59
C THR A 538 -30.93 -22.47 3.77
N LYS A 539 -30.09 -23.31 4.39
CA LYS A 539 -29.21 -24.24 3.66
C LYS A 539 -29.93 -25.21 2.72
N SER A 540 -31.15 -25.61 3.06
CA SER A 540 -31.92 -26.55 2.24
C SER A 540 -32.83 -25.80 1.27
N TRP A 541 -33.00 -26.35 0.07
CA TRP A 541 -33.95 -25.78 -0.88
C TRP A 541 -35.38 -25.71 -0.34
N LYS A 542 -35.81 -26.71 0.46
CA LYS A 542 -37.14 -26.72 1.10
C LYS A 542 -37.35 -25.49 1.99
N THR A 543 -36.37 -25.19 2.85
CA THR A 543 -36.39 -24.02 3.73
C THR A 543 -36.32 -22.71 2.96
N MET A 544 -35.48 -22.64 1.93
CA MET A 544 -35.36 -21.42 1.12
C MET A 544 -36.64 -21.15 0.32
N ARG A 545 -37.25 -22.19 -0.26
CA ARG A 545 -38.54 -22.09 -0.96
C ARG A 545 -39.63 -21.56 -0.04
N ALA A 546 -39.73 -22.06 1.19
CA ALA A 546 -40.68 -21.56 2.18
C ALA A 546 -40.38 -20.08 2.54
N ALA A 547 -39.11 -19.74 2.80
CA ALA A 547 -38.71 -18.37 3.10
C ALA A 547 -39.02 -17.39 1.94
N ASN A 548 -38.91 -17.85 0.69
CA ASN A 548 -39.24 -17.05 -0.50
C ASN A 548 -40.73 -16.71 -0.60
N ILE A 549 -41.64 -17.57 -0.10
CA ILE A 549 -43.08 -17.26 -0.03
C ILE A 549 -43.31 -16.01 0.83
N PHE A 550 -42.50 -15.85 1.89
CA PHE A 550 -42.51 -14.67 2.77
C PHE A 550 -41.58 -13.55 2.30
N GLY A 551 -41.10 -13.58 1.05
CA GLY A 551 -40.35 -12.48 0.44
C GLY A 551 -38.85 -12.43 0.74
N ALA A 552 -38.24 -13.51 1.25
CA ALA A 552 -36.81 -13.54 1.57
C ALA A 552 -35.90 -13.20 0.36
N SER A 553 -36.26 -13.63 -0.85
CA SER A 553 -35.53 -13.27 -2.09
C SER A 553 -35.46 -11.75 -2.31
N ARG A 554 -36.54 -11.03 -2.00
CA ARG A 554 -36.60 -9.56 -2.11
C ARG A 554 -35.73 -8.89 -1.05
N VAL A 555 -35.72 -9.42 0.17
CA VAL A 555 -34.85 -8.89 1.25
C VAL A 555 -33.38 -9.03 0.86
N GLY A 556 -32.97 -10.23 0.41
CA GLY A 556 -31.60 -10.49 -0.03
C GLY A 556 -31.15 -9.57 -1.17
N ALA A 557 -31.96 -9.47 -2.22
CA ALA A 557 -31.69 -8.57 -3.34
C ALA A 557 -31.69 -7.08 -2.93
N GLY A 558 -32.53 -6.70 -1.97
CA GLY A 558 -32.57 -5.35 -1.41
C GLY A 558 -31.27 -4.92 -0.72
N ILE A 559 -30.54 -5.87 -0.11
CA ILE A 559 -29.22 -5.61 0.49
C ILE A 559 -28.20 -5.25 -0.61
N ALA A 560 -28.15 -6.02 -1.69
CA ALA A 560 -27.26 -5.76 -2.82
C ALA A 560 -27.57 -4.40 -3.48
N ALA A 561 -28.85 -4.14 -3.76
CA ALA A 561 -29.33 -2.87 -4.30
C ALA A 561 -28.96 -1.68 -3.40
N LYS A 562 -29.19 -1.79 -2.09
CA LYS A 562 -28.76 -0.78 -1.11
C LYS A 562 -27.25 -0.55 -1.18
N GLY A 563 -26.46 -1.60 -1.39
CA GLY A 563 -25.02 -1.52 -1.59
C GLY A 563 -24.62 -0.66 -2.77
N ILE A 564 -25.31 -0.78 -3.91
CA ILE A 564 -25.09 0.07 -5.11
C ILE A 564 -25.42 1.53 -4.80
N ARG A 565 -26.58 1.82 -4.21
CA ARG A 565 -27.03 3.19 -3.89
C ARG A 565 -26.09 3.94 -2.95
N HIS A 566 -25.29 3.22 -2.15
CA HIS A 566 -24.32 3.79 -1.21
C HIS A 566 -22.88 3.73 -1.71
N SER A 567 -22.65 3.28 -2.94
CA SER A 567 -21.32 3.26 -3.55
C SER A 567 -20.90 4.66 -4.01
N GLY A 568 -19.60 4.86 -4.24
CA GLY A 568 -19.07 6.08 -4.83
C GLY A 568 -19.16 6.09 -6.36
N GLY A 569 -19.48 4.95 -6.96
CA GLY A 569 -19.68 4.72 -8.39
C GLY A 569 -19.73 3.22 -8.71
N ALA A 570 -20.11 2.89 -9.94
CA ALA A 570 -20.11 1.52 -10.46
C ALA A 570 -19.49 1.48 -11.86
N GLY A 571 -18.80 0.39 -12.15
CA GLY A 571 -18.13 0.18 -13.43
C GLY A 571 -18.58 -1.12 -14.08
N LEU A 572 -18.74 -1.11 -15.41
CA LEU A 572 -18.91 -2.28 -16.25
C LEU A 572 -17.69 -2.42 -17.15
N LEU A 573 -16.89 -3.45 -16.89
CA LEU A 573 -15.76 -3.81 -17.73
C LEU A 573 -16.22 -4.79 -18.81
N THR A 574 -15.80 -4.53 -20.05
CA THR A 574 -16.09 -5.35 -21.23
C THR A 574 -14.84 -5.59 -22.08
N VAL A 575 -14.94 -6.53 -23.01
CA VAL A 575 -13.92 -6.84 -24.02
C VAL A 575 -14.56 -6.92 -25.40
N PRO A 576 -13.82 -6.63 -26.49
CA PRO A 576 -14.41 -6.52 -27.83
C PRO A 576 -15.18 -7.76 -28.29
N GLY A 577 -14.62 -8.97 -28.06
CA GLY A 577 -15.23 -10.24 -28.46
C GLY A 577 -15.87 -11.02 -27.31
N THR A 578 -16.31 -12.23 -27.63
CA THR A 578 -16.91 -13.18 -26.66
C THR A 578 -16.10 -14.48 -26.52
N GLY A 579 -14.90 -14.55 -27.10
CA GLY A 579 -14.06 -15.74 -27.06
C GLY A 579 -13.22 -15.85 -25.78
N ILE A 580 -12.69 -17.04 -25.50
CA ILE A 580 -11.83 -17.29 -24.33
C ILE A 580 -10.63 -16.32 -24.28
N ALA A 581 -9.99 -16.07 -25.42
CA ALA A 581 -8.86 -15.13 -25.53
C ALA A 581 -9.24 -13.70 -25.09
N ASP A 582 -10.43 -13.23 -25.49
CA ASP A 582 -10.95 -11.92 -25.06
C ASP A 582 -11.12 -11.88 -23.54
N PHE A 583 -11.70 -12.92 -22.94
CA PHE A 583 -11.95 -12.95 -21.50
C PHE A 583 -10.70 -13.18 -20.65
N LEU A 584 -9.66 -13.82 -21.19
CA LEU A 584 -8.32 -13.83 -20.58
C LEU A 584 -7.76 -12.41 -20.49
N GLN A 585 -7.85 -11.61 -21.56
CA GLN A 585 -7.47 -10.20 -21.51
C GLN A 585 -8.39 -9.40 -20.57
N GLY A 586 -9.70 -9.69 -20.59
CA GLY A 586 -10.67 -9.10 -19.66
C GLY A 586 -10.33 -9.35 -18.20
N GLY A 587 -9.83 -10.56 -17.87
CA GLY A 587 -9.31 -10.91 -16.56
C GLY A 587 -8.12 -10.04 -16.13
N ARG A 588 -7.18 -9.81 -17.05
CA ARG A 588 -6.04 -8.92 -16.82
C ARG A 588 -6.50 -7.48 -16.57
N ALA A 589 -7.37 -6.96 -17.43
CA ALA A 589 -7.93 -5.62 -17.28
C ALA A 589 -8.73 -5.45 -15.98
N LEU A 590 -9.54 -6.45 -15.60
CA LEU A 590 -10.28 -6.46 -14.34
C LEU A 590 -9.33 -6.35 -13.15
N GLN A 591 -8.27 -7.15 -13.17
CA GLN A 591 -7.32 -7.16 -12.08
C GLN A 591 -6.57 -5.83 -12.00
N ARG A 592 -6.07 -5.30 -13.11
CA ARG A 592 -5.37 -4.00 -13.14
C ARG A 592 -6.27 -2.85 -12.67
N VAL A 593 -7.54 -2.80 -13.07
CA VAL A 593 -8.52 -1.82 -12.55
C VAL A 593 -8.74 -1.98 -11.04
N TRP A 594 -8.92 -3.21 -10.56
CA TRP A 594 -9.18 -3.49 -9.14
C TRP A 594 -7.97 -3.15 -8.26
N LEU A 595 -6.76 -3.47 -8.72
CA LEU A 595 -5.52 -3.08 -8.05
C LEU A 595 -5.36 -1.57 -8.03
N THR A 596 -5.69 -0.87 -9.12
CA THR A 596 -5.66 0.60 -9.19
C THR A 596 -6.67 1.22 -8.20
N LEU A 597 -7.90 0.69 -8.11
CA LEU A 597 -8.87 1.10 -7.08
C LEU A 597 -8.31 0.91 -5.67
N THR A 598 -7.67 -0.24 -5.42
CA THR A 598 -7.07 -0.58 -4.11
C THR A 598 -5.89 0.34 -3.78
N HIS A 599 -5.07 0.71 -4.77
CA HIS A 599 -3.97 1.67 -4.64
C HIS A 599 -4.48 3.03 -4.14
N TYR A 600 -5.57 3.55 -4.72
CA TYR A 600 -6.22 4.79 -4.25
C TYR A 600 -7.07 4.63 -2.98
N ASN A 601 -6.91 3.52 -2.25
CA ASN A 601 -7.65 3.19 -1.03
C ASN A 601 -9.18 3.14 -1.22
N LEU A 602 -9.65 2.86 -2.45
CA LEU A 602 -11.03 2.53 -2.73
C LEU A 602 -11.27 1.03 -2.50
N ARG A 603 -12.52 0.68 -2.27
CA ARG A 603 -13.00 -0.69 -2.08
C ARG A 603 -13.85 -1.07 -3.27
N MET A 604 -13.81 -2.34 -3.65
CA MET A 604 -14.53 -2.87 -4.79
C MET A 604 -15.25 -4.16 -4.41
N GLN A 605 -16.45 -4.33 -4.95
CA GLN A 605 -17.19 -5.59 -4.93
C GLN A 605 -17.62 -5.95 -6.36
N PRO A 606 -17.24 -7.15 -6.87
CA PRO A 606 -17.75 -7.66 -8.13
C PRO A 606 -19.23 -8.06 -7.98
N MET A 607 -20.00 -7.79 -9.02
CA MET A 607 -21.43 -8.04 -9.17
C MET A 607 -21.63 -9.06 -10.31
N THR A 608 -21.31 -10.31 -10.03
CA THR A 608 -21.15 -11.36 -11.06
C THR A 608 -22.46 -11.81 -11.70
N ALA A 609 -23.59 -11.74 -10.98
CA ALA A 609 -24.85 -12.32 -11.45
C ALA A 609 -25.29 -11.74 -12.81
N VAL A 610 -25.26 -10.41 -12.97
CA VAL A 610 -25.73 -9.74 -14.20
C VAL A 610 -24.88 -10.11 -15.41
N THR A 611 -23.56 -10.04 -15.29
CA THR A 611 -22.65 -10.29 -16.41
C THR A 611 -22.66 -11.75 -16.82
N LEU A 612 -22.63 -12.67 -15.86
CA LEU A 612 -22.59 -14.10 -16.15
C LEU A 612 -23.95 -14.63 -16.64
N PHE A 613 -25.08 -14.08 -16.17
CA PHE A 613 -26.38 -14.35 -16.79
C PHE A 613 -26.46 -13.84 -18.24
N ARG A 614 -25.85 -12.69 -18.53
CA ARG A 614 -25.79 -12.15 -19.88
C ARG A 614 -24.96 -13.05 -20.80
N LEU A 615 -23.82 -13.55 -20.34
CA LEU A 615 -23.00 -14.49 -21.13
C LEU A 615 -23.77 -15.77 -21.46
N ARG A 616 -24.45 -16.37 -20.47
CA ARG A 616 -25.26 -17.56 -20.74
C ARG A 616 -26.38 -17.28 -21.73
N TRP A 617 -27.06 -16.15 -21.57
CA TRP A 617 -28.10 -15.71 -22.50
C TRP A 617 -27.58 -15.58 -23.94
N LEU A 618 -26.38 -15.01 -24.11
CA LEU A 618 -25.79 -14.79 -25.44
C LEU A 618 -25.28 -16.07 -26.09
N LEU A 619 -24.69 -16.98 -25.31
CA LEU A 619 -23.97 -18.15 -25.85
C LEU A 619 -24.81 -19.42 -25.90
N GLU A 620 -25.72 -19.61 -24.95
CA GLU A 620 -26.58 -20.80 -24.86
C GLU A 620 -28.06 -20.49 -25.11
N GLY A 621 -28.42 -19.21 -25.19
CA GLY A 621 -29.77 -18.76 -25.51
C GLY A 621 -30.67 -18.50 -24.29
N PRO A 622 -31.80 -17.81 -24.50
CA PRO A 622 -32.71 -17.38 -23.44
C PRO A 622 -33.45 -18.52 -22.73
N ASP A 623 -33.62 -19.68 -23.38
CA ASP A 623 -34.37 -20.83 -22.85
C ASP A 623 -33.69 -21.49 -21.63
N THR A 624 -32.44 -21.14 -21.36
CA THR A 624 -31.73 -21.49 -20.11
C THR A 624 -32.34 -20.84 -18.86
N PHE A 625 -33.30 -19.91 -19.04
CA PHE A 625 -34.04 -19.24 -17.99
C PHE A 625 -35.55 -19.51 -18.13
N SER A 626 -36.25 -19.63 -16.99
CA SER A 626 -37.72 -19.76 -17.00
C SER A 626 -38.38 -18.52 -17.60
N PRO A 627 -39.62 -18.60 -18.14
CA PRO A 627 -40.32 -17.46 -18.74
C PRO A 627 -40.32 -16.21 -17.84
N LYS A 628 -40.66 -16.39 -16.56
CA LYS A 628 -40.61 -15.32 -15.55
C LYS A 628 -39.21 -14.67 -15.42
N HIS A 629 -38.15 -15.48 -15.43
CA HIS A 629 -36.77 -14.95 -15.34
C HIS A 629 -36.34 -14.27 -16.63
N ARG A 630 -36.84 -14.70 -17.79
CA ARG A 630 -36.59 -14.02 -19.07
C ARG A 630 -37.16 -12.61 -19.08
N ASP A 631 -38.39 -12.43 -18.61
CA ASP A 631 -39.00 -11.09 -18.54
C ASP A 631 -38.21 -10.17 -17.61
N MET A 632 -37.83 -10.67 -16.44
CA MET A 632 -37.01 -9.93 -15.48
C MET A 632 -35.65 -9.53 -16.08
N LEU A 633 -34.95 -10.47 -16.74
CA LEU A 633 -33.65 -10.23 -17.33
C LEU A 633 -33.73 -9.26 -18.51
N SER A 634 -34.77 -9.33 -19.34
CA SER A 634 -35.01 -8.36 -20.41
C SER A 634 -35.07 -6.91 -19.89
N SER A 635 -35.76 -6.67 -18.77
CA SER A 635 -35.77 -5.35 -18.12
C SER A 635 -34.38 -4.95 -17.58
N VAL A 636 -33.61 -5.91 -17.05
CA VAL A 636 -32.22 -5.68 -16.61
C VAL A 636 -31.34 -5.29 -17.80
N TRP A 637 -31.46 -5.98 -18.94
CA TRP A 637 -30.69 -5.70 -20.15
C TRP A 637 -30.97 -4.30 -20.71
N ALA A 638 -32.24 -3.90 -20.78
CA ALA A 638 -32.61 -2.55 -21.21
C ALA A 638 -32.01 -1.48 -20.30
N SER A 639 -32.07 -1.68 -18.98
CA SER A 639 -31.49 -0.75 -18.01
C SER A 639 -29.96 -0.63 -18.14
N LEU A 640 -29.27 -1.75 -18.33
CA LEU A 640 -27.81 -1.78 -18.48
C LEU A 640 -27.36 -1.18 -19.81
N ALA A 641 -28.13 -1.37 -20.90
CA ALA A 641 -27.87 -0.73 -22.18
C ALA A 641 -27.91 0.80 -22.08
N GLU A 642 -28.88 1.34 -21.36
CA GLU A 642 -29.00 2.79 -21.16
C GLU A 642 -27.93 3.35 -20.22
N LEU A 643 -27.56 2.60 -19.18
CA LEU A 643 -26.53 3.04 -18.22
C LEU A 643 -25.11 2.96 -18.79
N PHE A 644 -24.84 2.01 -19.67
CA PHE A 644 -23.50 1.75 -20.23
C PHE A 644 -23.49 1.67 -21.76
N PRO A 645 -24.02 2.68 -22.48
CA PRO A 645 -24.30 2.57 -23.93
C PRO A 645 -23.05 2.35 -24.77
N LYS A 646 -21.90 2.86 -24.32
CA LYS A 646 -20.62 2.76 -25.04
C LYS A 646 -19.99 1.36 -25.00
N VAL A 647 -20.33 0.55 -24.01
CA VAL A 647 -19.66 -0.75 -23.77
C VAL A 647 -20.64 -1.93 -23.75
N TRP A 648 -21.94 -1.69 -23.62
CA TRP A 648 -22.93 -2.76 -23.45
C TRP A 648 -23.02 -3.77 -24.60
N ALA A 649 -22.69 -3.37 -25.83
CA ALA A 649 -22.71 -4.25 -27.00
C ALA A 649 -21.52 -5.24 -27.03
N GLN A 650 -20.55 -5.08 -26.14
CA GLN A 650 -19.32 -5.88 -26.08
C GLN A 650 -19.46 -7.06 -25.09
N GLY A 651 -18.47 -7.95 -25.05
CA GLY A 651 -18.42 -9.08 -24.12
C GLY A 651 -18.33 -8.62 -22.66
N PRO A 652 -19.34 -8.88 -21.80
CA PRO A 652 -19.36 -8.36 -20.43
C PRO A 652 -18.45 -9.17 -19.49
N VAL A 653 -17.33 -8.58 -19.07
CA VAL A 653 -16.37 -9.19 -18.15
C VAL A 653 -16.86 -9.12 -16.71
N MET A 654 -17.09 -7.90 -16.20
CA MET A 654 -17.44 -7.72 -14.80
C MET A 654 -18.15 -6.40 -14.55
N LEU A 655 -19.33 -6.46 -13.95
CA LEU A 655 -19.96 -5.33 -13.29
C LEU A 655 -19.44 -5.27 -11.86
N PHE A 656 -19.19 -4.08 -11.33
CA PHE A 656 -18.75 -3.92 -9.96
C PHE A 656 -19.17 -2.58 -9.37
N ARG A 657 -19.26 -2.52 -8.04
CA ARG A 657 -19.38 -1.26 -7.31
C ARG A 657 -18.06 -0.89 -6.65
N ALA A 658 -17.78 0.40 -6.56
CA ALA A 658 -16.59 0.90 -5.90
C ALA A 658 -16.88 2.12 -5.00
N GLY A 659 -16.05 2.35 -3.98
CA GLY A 659 -16.20 3.52 -3.12
C GLY A 659 -15.32 3.52 -1.88
N PHE A 660 -15.55 4.50 -1.01
CA PHE A 660 -14.81 4.66 0.24
C PHE A 660 -15.41 3.76 1.32
N GLY A 661 -14.71 2.69 1.71
CA GLY A 661 -15.21 1.72 2.68
C GLY A 661 -14.18 1.35 3.75
N LYS A 662 -14.65 0.87 4.89
CA LYS A 662 -13.76 0.27 5.91
C LYS A 662 -13.08 -0.98 5.32
N PRO A 663 -11.84 -1.31 5.71
CA PRO A 663 -11.19 -2.56 5.30
C PRO A 663 -12.03 -3.78 5.76
N ILE A 664 -11.88 -4.92 5.07
CA ILE A 664 -12.51 -6.17 5.50
C ILE A 664 -11.88 -6.68 6.80
N HIS A 665 -12.60 -7.52 7.54
CA HIS A 665 -12.04 -8.19 8.71
C HIS A 665 -11.61 -9.64 8.42
N PHE A 666 -12.26 -10.28 7.45
CA PHE A 666 -12.06 -11.70 7.14
C PHE A 666 -11.89 -11.88 5.63
N GLY A 667 -10.74 -12.38 5.22
CA GLY A 667 -10.43 -12.72 3.83
C GLY A 667 -11.01 -14.06 3.40
N THR A 668 -10.49 -14.54 2.27
CA THR A 668 -10.76 -15.88 1.74
C THR A 668 -9.45 -16.67 1.82
N TYR A 669 -9.54 -17.97 2.08
CA TYR A 669 -8.35 -18.82 2.05
C TYR A 669 -7.82 -18.95 0.62
N ARG A 670 -6.54 -19.29 0.51
CA ARG A 670 -5.88 -19.68 -0.73
C ARG A 670 -5.24 -21.04 -0.57
N ARG A 671 -5.38 -21.91 -1.56
CA ARG A 671 -4.68 -23.19 -1.60
C ARG A 671 -3.16 -22.94 -1.69
N PRO A 672 -2.33 -23.82 -1.14
CA PRO A 672 -0.87 -23.69 -1.22
C PRO A 672 -0.39 -23.74 -2.68
N VAL A 673 0.69 -23.02 -3.00
CA VAL A 673 1.23 -22.89 -4.36
C VAL A 673 1.52 -24.27 -4.98
N GLU A 674 2.01 -25.19 -4.16
CA GLU A 674 2.36 -26.56 -4.52
C GLU A 674 1.18 -27.32 -5.12
N SER A 675 -0.06 -27.01 -4.68
CA SER A 675 -1.26 -27.66 -5.22
C SER A 675 -1.61 -27.24 -6.65
N PHE A 676 -0.96 -26.19 -7.17
CA PHE A 676 -1.17 -25.66 -8.51
C PHE A 676 -0.01 -25.93 -9.46
N ARG A 677 1.12 -26.45 -8.97
CA ARG A 677 2.27 -26.77 -9.82
C ARG A 677 2.00 -28.07 -10.59
N ILE A 678 2.41 -28.09 -11.86
CA ILE A 678 2.30 -29.24 -12.77
C ILE A 678 3.63 -29.59 -13.40
#